data_AF-A0A7C6XEW2-F1
#
_entry.id   AF-A0A7C6XEW2-F1
#
_cell.length_a   1.000
_cell.length_b   1.000
_cell.length_c   1.000
_cell.angle_alpha   90.00
_cell.angle_beta   90.00
_cell.angle_gamma   90.00
#
_symmetry.space_group_name_H-M   'P 1'
#
loop_
_entity.id
_entity.type
_entity.pdbx_description
1 polymer ?
#
loop_
_entity_poly.entity_id
_entity_poly.type
_entity_poly.pdbx_seq_one_letter_code
_entity_poly.pdbx_strand_id
1 'polypeptide(L)'
;MNGKVIAWAVVIALVGVAGGIGAEGESAPAGVVHCVGPQGFSLQPADGIKVGVVGTGEQQVFSVSSANASAVITVDLGWMSVEPNRAYRARCAFRAPALEAPASARLMIREHEAKGVRPITPYHITPVARRPVTPGAPETVFTRELSFTTGPKTRALSGALVIAELKGEIHLTGFELVDAARQEEAARQQAQAEYEKLMAEIRAKADARVPLLPRPLVFSRSQMKYGLELNYYHAWNDRPLLVNRAYRVPRKYVTPLPGYKRTLQEVAKYDLDGLAFFPETKDRMGMFELHQEAGVPGVGLLPEFVPKPGDNDIATKAEIIERALKSPSTPRIGGKVLITSYAAGSLTPEQWGKTLATLRQRVGDTFLFLPALTHGAELRRYFMAGQPIPRAEIEEVQRQLRAYLDVCDGIYFNYPAAFRNIDRTFDEAFYRDVFIPVFKSVLSEPAYRGKYLGLSAYKSHMSPDRGNSLHEDGTRTLRRSFEAAMAARPDVILLPEWDEFNENTCFRPTVYGGTTTQRIVRYYMSRIKGVDPTPVPGDDTSIPNLILSARKCVTLGEEAFFELLHVPDSPQAKPYTARLTLLDEAGTVVRAFEPVRFDGATLQEHRFHVATETIPNVRALVPVLAVRGYQGQDFTFDQGFHPMQIRATWNWDYLAVRQPLRDLPRGAKAELAWEAPAAGAELLLLRGVVSSPEELALVEVLADDDEVYAVDPGDEFWRNDPERECFLIEYRSVKSVPLQGSIAVKNASVRWLTRGSILHQPAQEAEIQTDRLKLKDNASEHQRWIYLSVPRQEVNAAEVVFDLDQARFSVPLRQVLDRRMIARAFENGIQFTLYPYRRQIEMPVHLGRKEVSFTARVWPEIPTEQYHLRLTTVSGKVFRSRPLLLPGAGVQPKRPLRIYSQSEKRALDLQVSGDRVPTLAYDFSPERGAVLLTPAGRPFWASLGGFTSTTTGRGTLNGLFTRIYPDQAARSAPEWVEDEGGAYQRFDGTDTYLELPREA
;
A
#
# COMPACT_ATOMS: atom_id res chain seq x y z
N MET A 1 -24.44 23.59 -38.24
CA MET A 1 -24.57 22.86 -39.53
C MET A 1 -23.34 21.98 -39.65
N ASN A 2 -23.48 20.69 -39.31
CA ASN A 2 -23.49 19.53 -40.22
C ASN A 2 -22.07 19.17 -40.70
N GLY A 3 -21.49 18.00 -40.42
CA GLY A 3 -21.95 16.81 -39.70
C GLY A 3 -20.93 15.65 -39.84
N LYS A 4 -21.00 14.71 -38.88
CA LYS A 4 -20.69 13.25 -38.91
C LYS A 4 -19.30 12.82 -39.44
N VAL A 5 -18.37 12.32 -38.60
CA VAL A 5 -18.30 10.99 -37.95
C VAL A 5 -18.55 9.83 -38.92
N ILE A 6 -17.50 9.09 -39.28
CA ILE A 6 -17.58 7.74 -39.86
C ILE A 6 -16.56 6.83 -39.15
N ALA A 7 -17.11 5.81 -38.50
CA ALA A 7 -16.41 4.69 -37.87
C ALA A 7 -15.99 3.66 -38.93
N TRP A 8 -14.83 3.03 -38.72
CA TRP A 8 -14.37 1.89 -39.51
C TRP A 8 -14.94 0.60 -38.94
N ALA A 9 -15.79 -0.07 -39.73
CA ALA A 9 -16.15 -1.48 -39.57
C ALA A 9 -15.65 -2.22 -40.82
N VAL A 10 -14.81 -3.23 -40.62
CA VAL A 10 -14.33 -4.09 -41.71
C VAL A 10 -15.34 -5.23 -41.90
N VAL A 11 -15.99 -5.20 -43.06
CA VAL A 11 -16.77 -6.28 -43.65
C VAL A 11 -15.80 -7.18 -44.41
N ILE A 12 -15.78 -8.49 -44.13
CA ILE A 12 -15.25 -9.49 -45.06
C ILE A 12 -16.41 -10.38 -45.50
N ALA A 13 -16.59 -10.42 -46.81
CA ALA A 13 -17.72 -11.00 -47.52
C ALA A 13 -17.60 -12.52 -47.68
N LEU A 14 -18.77 -13.17 -47.59
CA LEU A 14 -19.05 -14.53 -48.05
C LEU A 14 -19.16 -14.54 -49.59
N VAL A 15 -18.39 -15.41 -50.24
CA VAL A 15 -18.72 -15.96 -51.56
C VAL A 15 -18.64 -17.48 -51.44
N GLY A 16 -19.77 -18.14 -51.64
CA GLY A 16 -19.89 -19.59 -51.67
C GLY A 16 -19.55 -20.16 -53.04
N VAL A 17 -19.07 -21.40 -53.04
CA VAL A 17 -19.26 -22.36 -54.14
C VAL A 17 -19.67 -23.69 -53.51
N ALA A 18 -20.77 -24.24 -54.04
CA ALA A 18 -21.51 -25.39 -53.55
C ALA A 18 -20.77 -26.71 -53.73
N GLY A 19 -21.08 -27.67 -52.85
CA GLY A 19 -20.78 -29.08 -53.05
C GLY A 19 -21.39 -29.97 -51.97
N GLY A 20 -22.55 -30.58 -52.28
CA GLY A 20 -22.93 -31.90 -51.76
C GLY A 20 -23.62 -31.97 -50.40
N ILE A 21 -24.90 -32.32 -50.43
CA ILE A 21 -25.74 -32.67 -49.28
C ILE A 21 -25.27 -34.00 -48.67
N GLY A 22 -25.17 -34.06 -47.34
CA GLY A 22 -25.02 -35.29 -46.58
C GLY A 22 -25.09 -35.07 -45.07
N ALA A 23 -26.28 -35.32 -44.49
CA ALA A 23 -26.62 -35.55 -43.08
C ALA A 23 -26.11 -34.57 -42.01
N GLU A 24 -27.06 -33.97 -41.29
CA GLU A 24 -26.85 -33.32 -39.99
C GLU A 24 -26.13 -34.27 -39.02
N GLY A 25 -24.88 -33.94 -38.68
CA GLY A 25 -24.14 -34.51 -37.57
C GLY A 25 -23.91 -33.42 -36.54
N GLU A 26 -24.15 -33.73 -35.26
CA GLU A 26 -23.78 -32.91 -34.11
C GLU A 26 -22.40 -32.28 -34.32
N SER A 27 -22.28 -30.96 -34.16
CA SER A 27 -20.98 -30.31 -34.16
C SER A 27 -20.10 -30.99 -33.11
N ALA A 28 -18.99 -31.60 -33.54
CA ALA A 28 -18.07 -32.27 -32.62
C ALA A 28 -17.70 -31.33 -31.45
N PRO A 29 -17.59 -31.84 -30.21
CA PRO A 29 -17.24 -31.02 -29.05
C PRO A 29 -15.96 -30.21 -29.30
N ALA A 30 -15.91 -28.97 -28.81
CA ALA A 30 -14.76 -28.09 -28.99
C ALA A 30 -13.46 -28.77 -28.53
N GLY A 31 -12.47 -28.84 -29.44
CA GLY A 31 -11.16 -29.42 -29.17
C GLY A 31 -10.95 -30.88 -29.61
N VAL A 32 -11.99 -31.62 -30.05
CA VAL A 32 -11.79 -32.95 -30.64
C VAL A 32 -11.07 -32.81 -31.98
N VAL A 33 -9.85 -33.35 -32.07
CA VAL A 33 -9.00 -33.28 -33.28
C VAL A 33 -8.97 -34.59 -34.06
N HIS A 34 -9.39 -35.70 -33.44
CA HIS A 34 -9.57 -36.99 -34.11
C HIS A 34 -10.61 -37.82 -33.36
N CYS A 35 -11.49 -38.49 -34.09
CA CYS A 35 -12.48 -39.40 -33.53
C CYS A 35 -12.54 -40.67 -34.38
N VAL A 36 -12.64 -41.83 -33.73
CA VAL A 36 -12.85 -43.12 -34.38
C VAL A 36 -14.12 -43.74 -33.80
N GLY A 37 -15.14 -43.84 -34.64
CA GLY A 37 -16.34 -44.59 -34.34
C GLY A 37 -16.17 -46.10 -34.60
N PRO A 38 -17.18 -46.92 -34.29
CA PRO A 38 -17.16 -48.38 -34.45
C PRO A 38 -16.65 -48.89 -35.81
N GLN A 39 -17.00 -48.21 -36.90
CA GLN A 39 -16.61 -48.60 -38.26
C GLN A 39 -15.15 -48.26 -38.61
N GLY A 40 -14.50 -47.39 -37.84
CA GLY A 40 -13.13 -46.93 -38.09
C GLY A 40 -12.06 -47.72 -37.33
N PHE A 41 -12.44 -48.60 -36.42
CA PHE A 41 -11.50 -49.49 -35.74
C PHE A 41 -11.05 -50.61 -36.68
N SER A 42 -9.79 -51.00 -36.55
CA SER A 42 -9.24 -52.14 -37.27
C SER A 42 -8.21 -52.86 -36.40
N LEU A 43 -7.87 -54.10 -36.75
CA LEU A 43 -6.75 -54.83 -36.17
C LEU A 43 -6.14 -55.74 -37.21
N GLN A 44 -4.92 -56.20 -36.95
CA GLN A 44 -4.28 -57.24 -37.75
C GLN A 44 -4.97 -58.59 -37.48
N PRO A 45 -5.31 -59.38 -38.51
CA PRO A 45 -5.90 -60.70 -38.33
C PRO A 45 -5.00 -61.60 -37.47
N ALA A 46 -5.60 -62.31 -36.51
CA ALA A 46 -4.89 -63.31 -35.71
C ALA A 46 -5.80 -64.52 -35.43
N ASP A 47 -5.21 -65.70 -35.42
CA ASP A 47 -5.91 -66.97 -35.26
C ASP A 47 -6.67 -67.02 -33.93
N GLY A 48 -7.95 -67.38 -33.98
CA GLY A 48 -8.83 -67.49 -32.80
C GLY A 48 -9.53 -66.19 -32.37
N ILE A 49 -9.31 -65.07 -33.06
CA ILE A 49 -9.99 -63.80 -32.80
C ILE A 49 -11.09 -63.55 -33.84
N LYS A 50 -12.31 -63.23 -33.40
CA LYS A 50 -13.41 -62.78 -34.26
C LYS A 50 -13.66 -61.31 -34.03
N VAL A 51 -13.69 -60.53 -35.11
CA VAL A 51 -13.91 -59.08 -35.06
C VAL A 51 -14.94 -58.63 -36.09
N GLY A 52 -15.68 -57.59 -35.76
CA GLY A 52 -16.66 -57.01 -36.68
C GLY A 52 -17.50 -55.93 -36.03
N VAL A 53 -18.14 -55.10 -36.85
CA VAL A 53 -19.13 -54.14 -36.37
C VAL A 53 -20.45 -54.90 -36.17
N VAL A 54 -20.95 -54.88 -34.94
CA VAL A 54 -22.22 -55.54 -34.58
C VAL A 54 -23.22 -54.49 -34.08
N GLY A 55 -24.50 -54.75 -34.30
CA GLY A 55 -25.58 -53.93 -33.76
C GLY A 55 -25.98 -54.44 -32.37
N THR A 56 -25.96 -53.56 -31.38
CA THR A 56 -26.45 -53.83 -30.02
C THR A 56 -27.56 -52.83 -29.69
N GLY A 57 -28.81 -53.20 -29.92
CA GLY A 57 -29.95 -52.26 -29.84
C GLY A 57 -29.87 -51.18 -30.93
N GLU A 58 -29.99 -49.89 -30.55
CA GLU A 58 -29.92 -48.74 -31.46
C GLU A 58 -28.48 -48.25 -31.78
N GLN A 59 -27.44 -48.86 -31.19
CA GLN A 59 -26.04 -48.46 -31.41
C GLN A 59 -25.21 -49.54 -32.13
N GLN A 60 -24.35 -49.10 -33.05
CA GLN A 60 -23.29 -49.94 -33.63
C GLN A 60 -22.07 -49.95 -32.70
N VAL A 61 -21.39 -51.08 -32.57
CA VAL A 61 -20.15 -51.22 -31.78
C VAL A 61 -19.16 -52.11 -32.52
N PHE A 62 -17.86 -51.90 -32.29
CA PHE A 62 -16.83 -52.78 -32.84
C PHE A 62 -16.55 -53.90 -31.84
N SER A 63 -17.01 -55.11 -32.16
CA SER A 63 -16.81 -56.29 -31.33
C SER A 63 -15.46 -56.93 -31.61
N VAL A 64 -14.77 -57.31 -30.53
CA VAL A 64 -13.59 -58.16 -30.51
C VAL A 64 -13.89 -59.31 -29.55
N SER A 65 -13.89 -60.54 -30.05
CA SER A 65 -14.16 -61.74 -29.25
C SER A 65 -13.11 -62.83 -29.46
N SER A 66 -12.87 -63.62 -28.42
CA SER A 66 -12.01 -64.80 -28.48
C SER A 66 -12.46 -65.84 -27.46
N ALA A 67 -12.37 -67.12 -27.84
CA ALA A 67 -12.67 -68.24 -26.95
C ALA A 67 -11.56 -68.50 -25.91
N ASN A 68 -10.31 -68.10 -26.21
CA ASN A 68 -9.15 -68.12 -25.31
C ASN A 68 -7.91 -67.48 -26.00
N ALA A 69 -7.79 -66.14 -26.01
CA ALA A 69 -6.63 -65.48 -26.61
C ALA A 69 -5.44 -65.45 -25.64
N SER A 70 -4.43 -66.31 -25.88
CA SER A 70 -3.11 -66.20 -25.23
C SER A 70 -2.25 -65.08 -25.85
N ALA A 71 -2.61 -64.60 -27.05
CA ALA A 71 -1.91 -63.54 -27.77
C ALA A 71 -2.46 -62.14 -27.42
N VAL A 72 -1.58 -61.13 -27.49
CA VAL A 72 -1.92 -59.72 -27.29
C VAL A 72 -2.61 -59.17 -28.54
N ILE A 73 -3.84 -58.68 -28.37
CA ILE A 73 -4.66 -58.08 -29.42
C ILE A 73 -4.38 -56.58 -29.46
N THR A 74 -4.17 -56.02 -30.66
CA THR A 74 -3.93 -54.58 -30.84
C THR A 74 -4.95 -54.02 -31.81
N VAL A 75 -5.87 -53.21 -31.28
CA VAL A 75 -6.86 -52.47 -32.08
C VAL A 75 -6.24 -51.12 -32.45
N ASP A 76 -6.10 -50.86 -33.75
CA ASP A 76 -5.56 -49.63 -34.31
C ASP A 76 -6.60 -48.50 -34.21
N LEU A 77 -6.15 -47.34 -33.72
CA LEU A 77 -6.94 -46.11 -33.57
C LEU A 77 -6.63 -45.12 -34.72
N GLY A 78 -5.80 -45.53 -35.67
CA GLY A 78 -5.40 -44.77 -36.85
C GLY A 78 -4.33 -43.71 -36.58
N TRP A 79 -3.97 -43.01 -37.65
CA TRP A 79 -3.01 -41.91 -37.63
C TRP A 79 -3.68 -40.58 -37.32
N MET A 80 -3.22 -39.89 -36.28
CA MET A 80 -3.71 -38.58 -35.84
C MET A 80 -2.68 -37.51 -36.19
N SER A 81 -3.11 -36.38 -36.77
CA SER A 81 -2.24 -35.22 -36.99
C SER A 81 -2.24 -34.33 -35.74
N VAL A 82 -1.06 -33.89 -35.29
CA VAL A 82 -0.92 -33.09 -34.06
C VAL A 82 0.13 -31.99 -34.21
N GLU A 83 0.09 -31.03 -33.30
CA GLU A 83 1.09 -29.96 -33.19
C GLU A 83 2.18 -30.35 -32.18
N PRO A 84 3.44 -29.93 -32.38
CA PRO A 84 4.51 -30.12 -31.39
C PRO A 84 4.32 -29.25 -30.16
N ASN A 85 4.85 -29.69 -29.02
CA ASN A 85 4.76 -28.99 -27.72
C ASN A 85 3.32 -28.66 -27.29
N ARG A 86 2.35 -29.50 -27.70
CA ARG A 86 0.91 -29.27 -27.47
C ARG A 86 0.35 -30.39 -26.57
N ALA A 87 -0.54 -30.02 -25.66
CA ALA A 87 -1.16 -30.97 -24.72
C ALA A 87 -2.40 -31.62 -25.33
N TYR A 88 -2.50 -32.94 -25.21
CA TYR A 88 -3.64 -33.73 -25.69
C TYR A 88 -4.17 -34.67 -24.61
N ARG A 89 -5.46 -34.99 -24.72
CA ARG A 89 -6.12 -36.05 -23.97
C ARG A 89 -6.70 -37.09 -24.93
N ALA A 90 -6.30 -38.34 -24.78
CA ALA A 90 -6.78 -39.46 -25.57
C ALA A 90 -7.69 -40.33 -24.71
N ARG A 91 -8.90 -40.64 -25.18
CA ARG A 91 -9.89 -41.44 -24.45
C ARG A 91 -10.46 -42.52 -25.34
N CYS A 92 -10.50 -43.76 -24.84
CA CYS A 92 -11.15 -44.89 -25.49
C CYS A 92 -12.22 -45.46 -24.55
N ALA A 93 -13.44 -45.59 -25.05
CA ALA A 93 -14.57 -46.18 -24.33
C ALA A 93 -14.95 -47.54 -24.95
N PHE A 94 -15.26 -48.51 -24.09
CA PHE A 94 -15.67 -49.86 -24.50
C PHE A 94 -16.51 -50.55 -23.41
N ARG A 95 -17.24 -51.60 -23.78
CA ARG A 95 -17.99 -52.49 -22.89
C ARG A 95 -17.44 -53.91 -22.99
N ALA A 96 -17.74 -54.76 -22.02
CA ALA A 96 -17.33 -56.17 -22.02
C ALA A 96 -18.53 -57.07 -21.70
N PRO A 97 -19.48 -57.24 -22.64
CA PRO A 97 -20.80 -57.80 -22.36
C PRO A 97 -20.79 -59.30 -22.02
N ALA A 98 -19.77 -60.04 -22.47
CA ALA A 98 -19.70 -61.49 -22.30
C ALA A 98 -18.26 -61.91 -21.98
N LEU A 99 -17.69 -61.35 -20.91
CA LEU A 99 -16.33 -61.67 -20.46
C LEU A 99 -16.36 -62.84 -19.45
N GLU A 100 -15.64 -63.92 -19.75
CA GLU A 100 -15.62 -65.15 -18.91
C GLU A 100 -14.56 -65.10 -17.80
N ALA A 101 -13.48 -64.33 -18.00
CA ALA A 101 -12.41 -64.13 -17.03
C ALA A 101 -11.83 -62.72 -17.17
N PRO A 102 -11.23 -62.12 -16.13
CA PRO A 102 -10.65 -60.78 -16.23
C PRO A 102 -9.67 -60.65 -17.40
N ALA A 103 -9.81 -59.59 -18.18
CA ALA A 103 -8.90 -59.23 -19.26
C ALA A 103 -8.17 -57.92 -18.92
N SER A 104 -7.08 -57.64 -19.64
CA SER A 104 -6.41 -56.35 -19.58
C SER A 104 -6.64 -55.55 -20.85
N ALA A 105 -6.90 -54.25 -20.71
CA ALA A 105 -6.98 -53.31 -21.82
C ALA A 105 -6.21 -52.04 -21.46
N ARG A 106 -5.26 -51.65 -22.31
CA ARG A 106 -4.49 -50.41 -22.15
C ARG A 106 -4.55 -49.56 -23.41
N LEU A 107 -4.74 -48.27 -23.22
CA LEU A 107 -4.58 -47.29 -24.28
C LEU A 107 -3.10 -46.96 -24.42
N MET A 108 -2.61 -46.96 -25.65
CA MET A 108 -1.23 -46.63 -26.01
C MET A 108 -1.23 -45.57 -27.11
N ILE A 109 -0.48 -44.51 -26.92
CA ILE A 109 -0.27 -43.44 -27.91
C ILE A 109 1.24 -43.31 -28.17
N ARG A 110 1.60 -43.27 -29.45
CA ARG A 110 2.98 -43.16 -29.93
C ARG A 110 3.16 -41.87 -30.70
N GLU A 111 4.28 -41.20 -30.47
CA GLU A 111 4.63 -39.95 -31.14
C GLU A 111 5.52 -40.19 -32.36
N HIS A 112 5.33 -39.41 -33.42
CA HIS A 112 6.08 -39.53 -34.68
C HIS A 112 6.42 -38.15 -35.25
N GLU A 113 7.59 -38.03 -35.86
CA GLU A 113 7.98 -36.81 -36.60
C GLU A 113 7.07 -36.56 -37.81
N ALA A 114 6.55 -37.61 -38.45
CA ALA A 114 5.53 -37.57 -39.49
C ALA A 114 4.80 -38.93 -39.59
N LYS A 115 3.65 -38.98 -40.29
CA LYS A 115 2.91 -40.24 -40.52
C LYS A 115 3.81 -41.26 -41.23
N GLY A 116 3.83 -42.51 -40.75
CA GLY A 116 4.64 -43.60 -41.30
C GLY A 116 6.12 -43.63 -40.84
N VAL A 117 6.60 -42.63 -40.10
CA VAL A 117 7.97 -42.62 -39.53
C VAL A 117 8.02 -43.51 -38.28
N ARG A 118 9.19 -44.04 -37.90
CA ARG A 118 9.35 -44.84 -36.67
C ARG A 118 8.94 -44.01 -35.44
N PRO A 119 8.21 -44.59 -34.46
CA PRO A 119 7.77 -43.85 -33.29
C PRO A 119 8.93 -43.46 -32.37
N ILE A 120 8.81 -42.29 -31.74
CA ILE A 120 9.71 -41.78 -30.71
C ILE A 120 9.41 -42.52 -29.40
N THR A 121 10.45 -42.99 -28.72
CA THR A 121 10.34 -43.70 -27.43
C THR A 121 10.81 -42.82 -26.27
N PRO A 122 10.20 -42.91 -25.07
CA PRO A 122 9.15 -43.86 -24.66
C PRO A 122 7.73 -43.48 -25.12
N TYR A 123 6.80 -44.45 -25.13
CA TYR A 123 5.40 -44.26 -25.51
C TYR A 123 4.51 -43.90 -24.31
N HIS A 124 3.38 -43.24 -24.56
CA HIS A 124 2.36 -42.97 -23.56
C HIS A 124 1.43 -44.18 -23.42
N ILE A 125 1.34 -44.78 -22.23
CA ILE A 125 0.53 -46.00 -22.00
C ILE A 125 -0.24 -45.92 -20.67
N THR A 126 -1.48 -46.41 -20.64
CA THR A 126 -2.22 -46.53 -19.37
C THR A 126 -1.68 -47.72 -18.56
N PRO A 127 -1.42 -47.58 -17.25
CA PRO A 127 -0.93 -48.69 -16.43
C PRO A 127 -1.96 -49.82 -16.33
N VAL A 128 -1.54 -51.04 -16.68
CA VAL A 128 -2.40 -52.24 -16.65
C VAL A 128 -2.75 -52.64 -15.21
N ALA A 129 -1.78 -52.53 -14.29
CA ALA A 129 -1.92 -52.97 -12.90
C ALA A 129 -2.96 -52.20 -12.07
N ARG A 130 -3.50 -51.08 -12.57
CA ARG A 130 -4.39 -50.20 -11.79
C ARG A 130 -5.89 -50.40 -12.08
N ARG A 131 -6.29 -50.99 -13.21
CA ARG A 131 -7.71 -51.16 -13.60
C ARG A 131 -7.91 -52.36 -14.58
N PRO A 132 -8.07 -53.61 -14.10
CA PRO A 132 -8.45 -54.73 -14.96
C PRO A 132 -9.85 -54.55 -15.55
N VAL A 133 -10.15 -55.19 -16.66
CA VAL A 133 -11.52 -55.32 -17.19
C VAL A 133 -12.09 -56.58 -16.57
N THR A 134 -12.95 -56.41 -15.55
CA THR A 134 -13.52 -57.53 -14.79
C THR A 134 -14.82 -58.01 -15.40
N PRO A 135 -15.16 -59.32 -15.28
CA PRO A 135 -16.50 -59.81 -15.57
C PRO A 135 -17.53 -59.06 -14.71
N GLY A 136 -18.60 -58.55 -15.33
CA GLY A 136 -19.60 -57.71 -14.65
C GLY A 136 -20.85 -57.53 -15.50
N ALA A 137 -21.82 -56.73 -15.02
CA ALA A 137 -23.08 -56.50 -15.74
C ALA A 137 -22.80 -56.00 -17.18
N PRO A 138 -23.45 -56.57 -18.23
CA PRO A 138 -23.15 -56.27 -19.64
C PRO A 138 -23.20 -54.79 -20.03
N GLU A 139 -23.91 -53.99 -19.25
CA GLU A 139 -24.10 -52.54 -19.44
C GLU A 139 -22.90 -51.68 -18.96
N THR A 140 -21.91 -52.28 -18.29
CA THR A 140 -20.80 -51.54 -17.69
C THR A 140 -19.88 -50.95 -18.76
N VAL A 141 -19.74 -49.62 -18.77
CA VAL A 141 -18.82 -48.89 -19.67
C VAL A 141 -17.46 -48.72 -19.00
N PHE A 142 -16.42 -49.23 -19.65
CA PHE A 142 -15.02 -49.01 -19.30
C PHE A 142 -14.44 -47.85 -20.11
N THR A 143 -13.63 -47.02 -19.46
CA THR A 143 -12.87 -45.94 -20.11
C THR A 143 -11.37 -46.11 -19.85
N ARG A 144 -10.54 -45.87 -20.87
CA ARG A 144 -9.08 -45.69 -20.75
C ARG A 144 -8.72 -44.30 -21.24
N GLU A 145 -7.96 -43.57 -20.44
CA GLU A 145 -7.63 -42.17 -20.69
C GLU A 145 -6.12 -41.93 -20.49
N LEU A 146 -5.52 -41.14 -21.38
CA LEU A 146 -4.16 -40.63 -21.28
C LEU A 146 -4.14 -39.12 -21.50
N SER A 147 -3.39 -38.41 -20.65
CA SER A 147 -3.03 -37.01 -20.88
C SER A 147 -1.52 -36.94 -21.11
N PHE A 148 -1.09 -36.27 -22.17
CA PHE A 148 0.32 -36.14 -22.56
C PHE A 148 0.58 -34.85 -23.33
N THR A 149 1.84 -34.42 -23.37
CA THR A 149 2.30 -33.28 -24.19
C THR A 149 3.22 -33.83 -25.28
N THR A 150 2.96 -33.45 -26.52
CA THR A 150 3.80 -33.85 -27.66
C THR A 150 5.18 -33.21 -27.58
N GLY A 151 6.21 -33.93 -28.02
CA GLY A 151 7.57 -33.40 -28.15
C GLY A 151 7.72 -32.33 -29.24
N PRO A 152 8.84 -31.59 -29.27
CA PRO A 152 9.05 -30.45 -30.17
C PRO A 152 9.14 -30.83 -31.66
N LYS A 153 9.30 -32.12 -31.99
CA LYS A 153 9.36 -32.63 -33.36
C LYS A 153 8.12 -33.41 -33.78
N THR A 154 7.19 -33.65 -32.86
CA THR A 154 6.05 -34.53 -33.10
C THR A 154 5.00 -33.83 -33.96
N ARG A 155 4.64 -34.43 -35.10
CA ARG A 155 3.60 -33.93 -36.02
C ARG A 155 2.48 -34.95 -36.27
N ALA A 156 2.70 -36.20 -35.87
CA ALA A 156 1.72 -37.26 -36.01
C ALA A 156 1.75 -38.19 -34.79
N LEU A 157 0.60 -38.79 -34.49
CA LEU A 157 0.48 -39.87 -33.53
C LEU A 157 -0.05 -41.13 -34.21
N SER A 158 0.30 -42.28 -33.67
CA SER A 158 -0.45 -43.53 -33.87
C SER A 158 -0.97 -44.00 -32.51
N GLY A 159 -2.17 -44.55 -32.49
CA GLY A 159 -2.82 -45.00 -31.26
C GLY A 159 -3.22 -46.46 -31.36
N ALA A 160 -3.20 -47.16 -30.23
CA ALA A 160 -3.75 -48.50 -30.15
C ALA A 160 -4.43 -48.76 -28.81
N LEU A 161 -5.55 -49.49 -28.82
CA LEU A 161 -6.02 -50.20 -27.64
C LEU A 161 -5.45 -51.60 -27.64
N VAL A 162 -4.63 -51.91 -26.64
CA VAL A 162 -3.96 -53.21 -26.50
C VAL A 162 -4.71 -54.04 -25.47
N ILE A 163 -5.28 -55.17 -25.90
CA ILE A 163 -6.06 -56.09 -25.08
C ILE A 163 -5.26 -57.38 -24.90
N ALA A 164 -5.14 -57.90 -23.68
CA ALA A 164 -4.52 -59.20 -23.43
C ALA A 164 -5.39 -60.05 -22.50
N GLU A 165 -5.22 -61.38 -22.60
CA GLU A 165 -5.97 -62.38 -21.83
C GLU A 165 -7.48 -62.35 -22.10
N LEU A 166 -7.88 -62.00 -23.32
CA LEU A 166 -9.29 -61.93 -23.70
C LEU A 166 -9.89 -63.33 -23.80
N LYS A 167 -10.82 -63.64 -22.89
CA LYS A 167 -11.70 -64.80 -22.92
C LYS A 167 -13.15 -64.32 -22.83
N GLY A 168 -13.82 -64.22 -23.97
CA GLY A 168 -15.12 -63.56 -24.09
C GLY A 168 -15.14 -62.44 -25.13
N GLU A 169 -15.95 -61.41 -24.90
CA GLU A 169 -16.23 -60.33 -25.87
C GLU A 169 -16.08 -58.92 -25.29
N ILE A 170 -15.45 -58.03 -26.07
CA ILE A 170 -15.32 -56.58 -25.80
C ILE A 170 -15.91 -55.79 -26.97
N HIS A 171 -16.71 -54.76 -26.66
CA HIS A 171 -17.35 -53.86 -27.63
C HIS A 171 -16.76 -52.45 -27.51
N LEU A 172 -15.99 -52.01 -28.51
CA LEU A 172 -15.52 -50.63 -28.56
C LEU A 172 -16.61 -49.69 -29.07
N THR A 173 -16.85 -48.62 -28.33
CA THR A 173 -17.89 -47.63 -28.64
C THR A 173 -17.31 -46.38 -29.28
N GLY A 174 -16.06 -46.03 -28.97
CA GLY A 174 -15.38 -44.91 -29.62
C GLY A 174 -14.01 -44.57 -29.04
N PHE A 175 -13.22 -43.87 -29.85
CA PHE A 175 -11.97 -43.23 -29.44
C PHE A 175 -12.00 -41.76 -29.83
N GLU A 176 -11.52 -40.90 -28.93
CA GLU A 176 -11.35 -39.48 -29.18
C GLU A 176 -9.95 -39.01 -28.76
N LEU A 177 -9.36 -38.16 -29.58
CA LEU A 177 -8.20 -37.34 -29.25
C LEU A 177 -8.65 -35.89 -29.17
N VAL A 178 -8.45 -35.29 -28.01
CA VAL A 178 -8.82 -33.90 -27.71
C VAL A 178 -7.55 -33.07 -27.57
N ASP A 179 -7.44 -31.97 -28.32
CA ASP A 179 -6.49 -30.89 -28.07
C ASP A 179 -6.92 -30.18 -26.78
N ALA A 180 -6.32 -30.61 -25.68
CA ALA A 180 -6.66 -30.14 -24.34
C ALA A 180 -6.40 -28.63 -24.23
N ALA A 181 -5.34 -28.12 -24.87
CA ALA A 181 -5.04 -26.70 -24.87
C ALA A 181 -6.09 -25.87 -25.63
N ARG A 182 -6.59 -26.36 -26.77
CA ARG A 182 -7.67 -25.68 -27.53
C ARG A 182 -9.02 -25.76 -26.80
N GLN A 183 -9.32 -26.89 -26.18
CA GLN A 183 -10.53 -27.03 -25.36
C GLN A 183 -10.50 -26.08 -24.16
N GLU A 184 -9.36 -25.99 -23.45
CA GLU A 184 -9.17 -25.05 -22.35
C GLU A 184 -9.24 -23.59 -22.81
N GLU A 185 -8.72 -23.27 -24.00
CA GLU A 185 -8.81 -21.94 -24.59
C GLU A 185 -10.26 -21.57 -24.94
N ALA A 186 -11.01 -22.49 -25.58
CA ALA A 186 -12.42 -22.30 -25.90
C ALA A 186 -13.27 -22.14 -24.63
N ALA A 187 -13.02 -22.95 -23.60
CA ALA A 187 -13.69 -22.83 -22.30
C ALA A 187 -13.38 -21.49 -21.62
N ARG A 188 -12.13 -21.01 -21.71
CA ARG A 188 -11.73 -19.68 -21.22
C ARG A 188 -12.44 -18.56 -21.97
N GLN A 189 -12.52 -18.63 -23.29
CA GLN A 189 -13.23 -17.64 -24.11
C GLN A 189 -14.73 -17.61 -23.81
N GLN A 190 -15.35 -18.78 -23.66
CA GLN A 190 -16.76 -18.88 -23.27
C GLN A 190 -16.99 -18.28 -21.88
N ALA A 191 -16.16 -18.64 -20.89
CA ALA A 191 -16.26 -18.08 -19.54
C ALA A 191 -16.08 -16.55 -19.53
N GLN A 192 -15.17 -16.01 -20.36
CA GLN A 192 -15.01 -14.57 -20.52
C GLN A 192 -16.26 -13.93 -21.13
N ALA A 193 -16.83 -14.52 -22.19
CA ALA A 193 -18.04 -14.00 -22.83
C ALA A 193 -19.25 -14.01 -21.89
N GLU A 194 -19.41 -15.06 -21.08
CA GLU A 194 -20.46 -15.15 -20.07
C GLU A 194 -20.28 -14.11 -18.95
N TYR A 195 -19.04 -13.88 -18.52
CA TYR A 195 -18.71 -12.84 -17.54
C TYR A 195 -18.96 -11.43 -18.08
N GLU A 196 -18.54 -11.13 -19.31
CA GLU A 196 -18.81 -9.85 -19.99
C GLU A 196 -20.31 -9.57 -20.04
N LYS A 197 -21.11 -10.57 -20.44
CA LYS A 197 -22.57 -10.48 -20.46
C LYS A 197 -23.14 -10.22 -19.07
N LEU A 198 -22.72 -10.98 -18.05
CA LEU A 198 -23.16 -10.79 -16.67
C LEU A 198 -22.83 -9.38 -16.16
N MET A 199 -21.61 -8.89 -16.38
CA MET A 199 -21.22 -7.55 -15.95
C MET A 199 -21.95 -6.46 -16.70
N ALA A 200 -22.28 -6.64 -17.99
CA ALA A 200 -23.13 -5.72 -18.73
C ALA A 200 -24.54 -5.63 -18.11
N GLU A 201 -25.15 -6.77 -17.75
CA GLU A 201 -26.44 -6.81 -17.04
C GLU A 201 -26.37 -6.12 -15.68
N ILE A 202 -25.31 -6.35 -14.91
CA ILE A 202 -25.09 -5.71 -13.59
C ILE A 202 -24.92 -4.20 -13.73
N ARG A 203 -24.15 -3.73 -14.71
CA ARG A 203 -23.96 -2.29 -14.98
C ARG A 203 -25.28 -1.63 -15.40
N ALA A 204 -26.06 -2.28 -16.27
CA ALA A 204 -27.38 -1.78 -16.64
C ALA A 204 -28.32 -1.65 -15.42
N LYS A 205 -28.32 -2.64 -14.52
CA LYS A 205 -29.05 -2.54 -13.24
C LYS A 205 -28.51 -1.42 -12.36
N ALA A 206 -27.19 -1.31 -12.23
CA ALA A 206 -26.54 -0.27 -11.44
C ALA A 206 -26.88 1.15 -11.93
N ASP A 207 -27.03 1.36 -13.22
CA ASP A 207 -27.36 2.67 -13.80
C ASP A 207 -28.80 3.10 -13.52
N ALA A 208 -29.69 2.15 -13.19
CA ALA A 208 -31.04 2.43 -12.74
C ALA A 208 -31.09 3.01 -11.30
N ARG A 209 -30.00 2.96 -10.52
CA ARG A 209 -29.98 3.61 -9.19
C ARG A 209 -30.15 5.12 -9.33
N VAL A 210 -31.16 5.63 -8.61
CA VAL A 210 -31.37 7.07 -8.41
C VAL A 210 -30.83 7.45 -7.02
N PRO A 211 -29.97 8.48 -6.89
CA PRO A 211 -29.56 8.98 -5.59
C PRO A 211 -30.74 9.56 -4.81
N LEU A 212 -30.70 9.46 -3.48
CA LEU A 212 -31.74 9.98 -2.59
C LEU A 212 -31.49 11.43 -2.19
N LEU A 213 -30.22 11.87 -2.27
CA LEU A 213 -29.83 13.25 -2.03
C LEU A 213 -29.54 14.00 -3.34
N PRO A 214 -29.79 15.32 -3.39
CA PRO A 214 -29.49 16.13 -4.57
C PRO A 214 -27.99 16.20 -4.87
N ARG A 215 -27.16 16.00 -3.85
CA ARG A 215 -25.70 15.87 -3.94
C ARG A 215 -25.19 14.93 -2.84
N PRO A 216 -24.02 14.30 -3.01
CA PRO A 216 -23.36 13.63 -1.90
C PRO A 216 -23.03 14.61 -0.77
N LEU A 217 -23.19 14.16 0.47
CA LEU A 217 -22.53 14.78 1.62
C LEU A 217 -21.10 14.28 1.73
N VAL A 218 -20.12 15.16 1.93
CA VAL A 218 -18.69 14.80 1.93
C VAL A 218 -18.04 15.11 3.26
N PHE A 219 -17.63 14.06 3.97
CA PHE A 219 -16.96 14.15 5.27
C PHE A 219 -15.55 13.57 5.19
N SER A 220 -14.63 14.03 6.04
CA SER A 220 -13.34 13.35 6.23
C SER A 220 -13.24 12.77 7.64
N ARG A 221 -12.96 11.48 7.74
CA ARG A 221 -12.84 10.82 9.04
C ARG A 221 -11.61 11.32 9.78
N SER A 222 -11.74 11.67 11.04
CA SER A 222 -10.66 12.18 11.87
C SER A 222 -10.49 11.29 13.10
N GLN A 223 -9.25 10.91 13.35
CA GLN A 223 -8.82 10.22 14.56
C GLN A 223 -8.86 11.14 15.77
N MET A 224 -8.95 12.46 15.58
CA MET A 224 -9.04 13.52 16.60
C MET A 224 -7.81 13.66 17.51
N LYS A 225 -6.86 12.74 17.41
CA LYS A 225 -5.71 12.60 18.30
C LYS A 225 -4.41 13.17 17.70
N TYR A 226 -4.38 13.42 16.39
CA TYR A 226 -3.25 14.02 15.70
C TYR A 226 -3.44 15.54 15.67
N GLY A 227 -3.34 16.16 16.85
CA GLY A 227 -3.46 17.59 17.05
C GLY A 227 -2.28 18.40 16.49
N LEU A 228 -2.47 19.70 16.30
CA LEU A 228 -1.44 20.61 15.77
C LEU A 228 -0.39 20.99 16.82
N GLU A 229 -0.60 20.64 18.08
CA GLU A 229 0.28 20.90 19.22
C GLU A 229 1.38 19.85 19.38
N LEU A 230 1.26 18.69 18.73
CA LEU A 230 2.11 17.52 19.01
C LEU A 230 3.50 17.66 18.38
N ASN A 231 4.45 16.85 18.86
CA ASN A 231 5.75 16.69 18.23
C ASN A 231 5.67 15.59 17.16
N TYR A 232 5.97 15.93 15.90
CA TYR A 232 5.89 15.02 14.76
C TYR A 232 7.28 14.58 14.25
N TYR A 233 8.37 15.05 14.85
CA TYR A 233 9.71 14.69 14.38
C TYR A 233 9.98 13.19 14.53
N HIS A 234 10.64 12.63 13.51
CA HIS A 234 11.23 11.28 13.44
C HIS A 234 10.26 10.08 13.44
N ALA A 235 8.98 10.28 13.76
CA ALA A 235 8.01 9.19 13.86
C ALA A 235 7.38 8.80 12.52
N TRP A 236 7.07 9.78 11.66
CA TRP A 236 6.34 9.56 10.39
C TRP A 236 7.08 10.18 9.21
N ASN A 237 6.75 9.72 8.01
CA ASN A 237 7.33 10.23 6.76
C ASN A 237 6.76 11.61 6.33
N ASP A 238 5.74 12.14 7.00
CA ASP A 238 5.23 13.50 6.82
C ASP A 238 4.58 14.01 8.12
N ARG A 239 4.29 15.31 8.18
CA ARG A 239 3.66 15.97 9.34
C ARG A 239 2.66 17.05 8.92
N PRO A 240 1.73 17.48 9.82
CA PRO A 240 0.85 18.59 9.52
C PRO A 240 1.63 19.85 9.17
N LEU A 241 1.13 20.59 8.18
CA LEU A 241 1.75 21.83 7.71
C LEU A 241 1.73 22.93 8.79
N LEU A 242 0.63 23.02 9.53
CA LEU A 242 0.31 24.15 10.41
C LEU A 242 0.50 23.82 11.90
N VAL A 243 1.45 22.94 12.21
CA VAL A 243 1.84 22.65 13.60
C VAL A 243 2.30 23.92 14.31
N ASN A 244 1.93 24.04 15.59
CA ASN A 244 2.31 25.17 16.43
C ASN A 244 2.41 24.73 17.89
N ARG A 245 3.62 24.83 18.45
CA ARG A 245 3.92 24.49 19.85
C ARG A 245 3.13 25.36 20.85
N ALA A 246 2.70 26.57 20.47
CA ALA A 246 1.87 27.43 21.29
C ALA A 246 0.48 26.82 21.61
N TYR A 247 0.04 25.80 20.87
CA TYR A 247 -1.21 25.09 21.16
C TYR A 247 -1.07 24.04 22.27
N ARG A 248 0.13 23.81 22.82
CA ARG A 248 0.36 22.89 23.95
C ARG A 248 -0.11 23.50 25.27
N VAL A 249 -1.41 23.64 25.38
CA VAL A 249 -2.11 24.09 26.59
C VAL A 249 -2.73 22.88 27.30
N PRO A 250 -3.04 22.99 28.61
CA PRO A 250 -3.84 21.98 29.30
C PRO A 250 -5.12 21.67 28.51
N ARG A 251 -5.41 20.39 28.31
CA ARG A 251 -6.56 19.93 27.52
C ARG A 251 -7.53 19.14 28.39
N LYS A 252 -8.83 19.43 28.24
CA LYS A 252 -9.95 18.67 28.82
C LYS A 252 -10.30 17.43 27.97
N TYR A 253 -10.05 17.52 26.67
CA TYR A 253 -10.41 16.52 25.66
C TYR A 253 -9.15 15.97 24.97
N VAL A 254 -9.32 15.02 24.04
CA VAL A 254 -8.20 14.38 23.33
C VAL A 254 -7.27 15.37 22.58
N THR A 255 -7.79 16.53 22.16
CA THR A 255 -7.02 17.63 21.54
C THR A 255 -7.37 18.95 22.23
N PRO A 256 -6.42 19.91 22.36
CA PRO A 256 -6.69 21.23 22.91
C PRO A 256 -7.58 22.08 21.98
N LEU A 257 -8.42 22.92 22.57
CA LEU A 257 -9.38 23.78 21.86
C LEU A 257 -8.74 24.67 20.77
N PRO A 258 -7.62 25.39 21.03
CA PRO A 258 -7.00 26.22 19.99
C PRO A 258 -6.56 25.43 18.75
N GLY A 259 -5.93 24.28 18.95
CA GLY A 259 -5.49 23.40 17.87
C GLY A 259 -6.66 22.78 17.09
N TYR A 260 -7.74 22.41 17.79
CA TYR A 260 -8.94 21.89 17.15
C TYR A 260 -9.71 22.97 16.38
N LYS A 261 -9.86 24.18 16.93
CA LYS A 261 -10.47 25.32 16.24
C LYS A 261 -9.70 25.65 14.96
N ARG A 262 -8.38 25.69 15.02
CA ARG A 262 -7.53 25.88 13.83
C ARG A 262 -7.74 24.76 12.80
N THR A 263 -7.90 23.52 13.26
CA THR A 263 -8.23 22.38 12.39
C THR A 263 -9.57 22.58 11.66
N LEU A 264 -10.64 22.95 12.37
CA LEU A 264 -11.95 23.17 11.75
C LEU A 264 -11.94 24.33 10.75
N GLN A 265 -11.17 25.39 11.02
CA GLN A 265 -10.97 26.48 10.06
C GLN A 265 -10.32 25.98 8.76
N GLU A 266 -9.40 25.01 8.82
CA GLU A 266 -8.83 24.42 7.61
C GLU A 266 -9.82 23.49 6.90
N VAL A 267 -10.62 22.70 7.64
CA VAL A 267 -11.70 21.88 7.04
C VAL A 267 -12.69 22.75 6.26
N ALA A 268 -13.08 23.90 6.81
CA ALA A 268 -13.98 24.83 6.14
C ALA A 268 -13.41 25.30 4.78
N LYS A 269 -12.09 25.51 4.68
CA LYS A 269 -11.45 25.91 3.43
C LYS A 269 -11.36 24.79 2.37
N TYR A 270 -11.73 23.54 2.69
CA TYR A 270 -11.88 22.48 1.68
C TYR A 270 -13.29 22.46 1.07
N ASP A 271 -14.22 23.24 1.61
CA ASP A 271 -15.66 23.15 1.34
C ASP A 271 -16.28 21.79 1.68
N LEU A 272 -15.64 21.00 2.56
CA LEU A 272 -16.23 19.75 3.08
C LEU A 272 -17.45 20.05 3.94
N ASP A 273 -18.38 19.08 4.02
CA ASP A 273 -19.53 19.17 4.90
C ASP A 273 -19.15 18.95 6.38
N GLY A 274 -17.99 18.33 6.66
CA GLY A 274 -17.48 18.20 8.02
C GLY A 274 -16.43 17.12 8.25
N LEU A 275 -16.25 16.77 9.52
CA LEU A 275 -15.43 15.63 9.95
C LEU A 275 -16.30 14.45 10.39
N ALA A 276 -15.84 13.23 10.18
CA ALA A 276 -16.41 12.03 10.81
C ALA A 276 -15.50 11.54 11.96
N PHE A 277 -16.03 10.82 12.95
CA PHE A 277 -15.22 10.36 14.10
C PHE A 277 -15.84 9.17 14.85
N PHE A 278 -15.03 8.51 15.69
CA PHE A 278 -15.44 7.37 16.54
C PHE A 278 -15.62 7.79 18.00
N PRO A 279 -16.83 8.15 18.47
CA PRO A 279 -17.02 8.59 19.85
C PRO A 279 -16.74 7.47 20.87
N GLU A 280 -16.93 6.21 20.47
CA GLU A 280 -16.75 5.00 21.30
C GLU A 280 -15.29 4.68 21.63
N THR A 281 -14.35 5.40 21.02
CA THR A 281 -12.92 5.20 21.28
C THR A 281 -12.44 6.14 22.38
N LYS A 282 -11.42 5.70 23.14
CA LYS A 282 -10.94 6.35 24.36
C LYS A 282 -10.86 7.88 24.23
N ASP A 283 -11.46 8.58 25.19
CA ASP A 283 -11.48 10.04 25.37
C ASP A 283 -12.09 10.88 24.23
N ARG A 284 -12.92 10.27 23.35
CA ARG A 284 -13.53 10.98 22.20
C ARG A 284 -14.99 11.37 22.33
N MET A 285 -15.74 10.86 23.32
CA MET A 285 -17.15 11.26 23.52
C MET A 285 -17.29 12.78 23.70
N GLY A 286 -16.32 13.41 24.38
CA GLY A 286 -16.29 14.86 24.63
C GLY A 286 -16.09 15.74 23.38
N MET A 287 -15.88 15.15 22.20
CA MET A 287 -15.69 15.91 20.96
C MET A 287 -16.96 16.60 20.49
N PHE A 288 -18.15 16.14 20.89
CA PHE A 288 -19.39 16.87 20.60
C PHE A 288 -19.37 18.27 21.23
N GLU A 289 -18.97 18.37 22.50
CA GLU A 289 -18.86 19.64 23.22
C GLU A 289 -17.71 20.47 22.68
N LEU A 290 -16.52 19.87 22.48
CA LEU A 290 -15.37 20.61 21.96
C LEU A 290 -15.63 21.23 20.58
N HIS A 291 -16.38 20.52 19.72
CA HIS A 291 -16.76 21.03 18.40
C HIS A 291 -17.71 22.20 18.48
N GLN A 292 -18.66 22.18 19.41
CA GLN A 292 -19.53 23.32 19.69
C GLN A 292 -18.74 24.50 20.28
N GLU A 293 -17.84 24.26 21.24
CA GLU A 293 -16.96 25.28 21.83
C GLU A 293 -16.03 25.94 20.80
N ALA A 294 -15.54 25.17 19.81
CA ALA A 294 -14.71 25.70 18.73
C ALA A 294 -15.44 26.70 17.84
N GLY A 295 -16.77 26.54 17.68
CA GLY A 295 -17.67 27.54 17.08
C GLY A 295 -17.34 27.90 15.63
N VAL A 296 -16.83 26.96 14.83
CA VAL A 296 -16.55 27.20 13.40
C VAL A 296 -17.79 26.86 12.57
N PRO A 297 -18.42 27.84 11.88
CA PRO A 297 -19.66 27.62 11.15
C PRO A 297 -19.44 26.77 9.90
N GLY A 298 -20.47 26.04 9.49
CA GLY A 298 -20.49 25.29 8.22
C GLY A 298 -19.68 24.00 8.22
N VAL A 299 -19.13 23.58 9.37
CA VAL A 299 -18.40 22.32 9.51
C VAL A 299 -19.21 21.40 10.42
N GLY A 300 -19.65 20.26 9.90
CA GLY A 300 -20.40 19.26 10.64
C GLY A 300 -19.52 18.24 11.37
N LEU A 301 -20.14 17.46 12.25
CA LEU A 301 -19.50 16.35 12.96
C LEU A 301 -20.35 15.07 12.84
N LEU A 302 -19.93 14.16 11.96
CA LEU A 302 -20.59 12.88 11.67
C LEU A 302 -20.11 11.78 12.65
N PRO A 303 -20.98 11.21 13.51
CA PRO A 303 -20.60 10.10 14.38
C PRO A 303 -20.50 8.78 13.59
N GLU A 304 -19.53 7.96 13.94
CA GLU A 304 -19.36 6.60 13.41
C GLU A 304 -19.37 5.55 14.52
N PHE A 305 -20.14 4.49 14.33
CA PHE A 305 -20.16 3.34 15.24
C PHE A 305 -18.99 2.37 15.00
N VAL A 306 -18.56 1.71 16.08
CA VAL A 306 -17.60 0.60 16.10
C VAL A 306 -18.37 -0.71 16.35
N PRO A 307 -18.04 -1.82 15.66
CA PRO A 307 -18.73 -3.11 15.78
C PRO A 307 -18.29 -3.86 17.04
N LYS A 308 -18.91 -3.58 18.18
CA LYS A 308 -18.70 -4.35 19.43
C LYS A 308 -20.02 -4.98 19.88
N PRO A 309 -20.04 -6.27 20.28
CA PRO A 309 -21.24 -6.87 20.85
C PRO A 309 -21.38 -6.56 22.35
N GLY A 310 -22.62 -6.39 22.84
CA GLY A 310 -22.96 -6.38 24.28
C GLY A 310 -23.86 -5.23 24.76
N ASP A 311 -24.47 -5.37 25.94
CA ASP A 311 -25.42 -4.37 26.47
C ASP A 311 -24.77 -3.01 26.79
N ASN A 312 -23.53 -3.03 27.29
CA ASN A 312 -22.75 -1.81 27.53
C ASN A 312 -22.46 -1.04 26.23
N ASP A 313 -22.37 -1.75 25.10
CA ASP A 313 -22.21 -1.14 23.78
C ASP A 313 -23.49 -0.44 23.32
N ILE A 314 -24.66 -1.06 23.53
CA ILE A 314 -25.97 -0.45 23.23
C ILE A 314 -26.17 0.83 24.04
N ALA A 315 -25.82 0.83 25.33
CA ALA A 315 -25.91 2.04 26.17
C ALA A 315 -25.01 3.17 25.64
N THR A 316 -23.77 2.84 25.25
CA THR A 316 -22.83 3.80 24.67
C THR A 316 -23.35 4.36 23.34
N LYS A 317 -23.87 3.51 22.45
CA LYS A 317 -24.46 3.93 21.17
C LYS A 317 -25.70 4.80 21.33
N ALA A 318 -26.53 4.52 22.33
CA ALA A 318 -27.67 5.38 22.69
C ALA A 318 -27.19 6.77 23.14
N GLU A 319 -26.19 6.84 24.03
CA GLU A 319 -25.58 8.11 24.45
C GLU A 319 -25.03 8.91 23.26
N ILE A 320 -24.39 8.25 22.30
CA ILE A 320 -23.91 8.89 21.06
C ILE A 320 -25.07 9.54 20.31
N ILE A 321 -26.17 8.82 20.10
CA ILE A 321 -27.33 9.36 19.39
C ILE A 321 -27.93 10.54 20.17
N GLU A 322 -28.06 10.44 21.49
CA GLU A 322 -28.59 11.52 22.32
C GLU A 322 -27.73 12.80 22.27
N ARG A 323 -26.40 12.67 22.33
CA ARG A 323 -25.49 13.81 22.17
C ARG A 323 -25.53 14.37 20.75
N ALA A 324 -25.59 13.49 19.76
CA ALA A 324 -25.68 13.87 18.35
C ALA A 324 -27.00 14.63 18.04
N LEU A 325 -28.12 14.22 18.66
CA LEU A 325 -29.42 14.89 18.56
C LEU A 325 -29.41 16.30 19.17
N LYS A 326 -28.70 16.50 20.28
CA LYS A 326 -28.54 17.80 20.95
C LYS A 326 -27.57 18.73 20.21
N SER A 327 -26.64 18.17 19.44
CA SER A 327 -25.66 18.96 18.69
C SER A 327 -26.24 19.51 17.38
N PRO A 328 -26.18 20.83 17.14
CA PRO A 328 -26.61 21.43 15.88
C PRO A 328 -25.66 21.10 14.71
N SER A 329 -24.40 20.76 14.99
CA SER A 329 -23.39 20.45 13.96
C SER A 329 -23.47 19.01 13.44
N THR A 330 -24.28 18.15 14.03
CA THR A 330 -24.46 16.78 13.54
C THR A 330 -25.25 16.76 12.23
N PRO A 331 -24.79 16.06 11.17
CA PRO A 331 -25.54 15.98 9.92
C PRO A 331 -26.87 15.25 10.07
N ARG A 332 -27.89 15.74 9.37
CA ARG A 332 -29.23 15.15 9.34
C ARG A 332 -29.73 14.98 7.91
N ILE A 333 -30.45 13.90 7.65
CA ILE A 333 -31.18 13.65 6.40
C ILE A 333 -32.64 13.41 6.77
N GLY A 334 -33.56 14.18 6.19
CA GLY A 334 -34.99 14.08 6.53
C GLY A 334 -35.27 14.28 8.03
N GLY A 335 -34.49 15.12 8.72
CA GLY A 335 -34.61 15.37 10.16
C GLY A 335 -33.94 14.33 11.07
N LYS A 336 -33.54 13.17 10.54
CA LYS A 336 -32.85 12.12 11.31
C LYS A 336 -31.34 12.31 11.30
N VAL A 337 -30.69 12.04 12.43
CA VAL A 337 -29.22 12.06 12.54
C VAL A 337 -28.60 10.99 11.67
N LEU A 338 -27.60 11.34 10.86
CA LEU A 338 -26.84 10.37 10.09
C LEU A 338 -25.74 9.76 10.98
N ILE A 339 -25.65 8.42 10.99
CA ILE A 339 -24.59 7.65 11.64
C ILE A 339 -23.97 6.71 10.58
N THR A 340 -22.64 6.71 10.46
CA THR A 340 -21.91 5.70 9.66
C THR A 340 -21.18 4.73 10.59
N SER A 341 -20.29 3.88 10.07
CA SER A 341 -19.49 3.00 10.90
C SER A 341 -18.12 2.70 10.33
N TYR A 342 -17.30 2.03 11.14
CA TYR A 342 -16.03 1.45 10.72
C TYR A 342 -16.05 -0.05 10.85
N ALA A 343 -15.72 -0.76 9.77
CA ALA A 343 -15.63 -2.22 9.73
C ALA A 343 -16.90 -2.97 10.22
N ALA A 344 -18.10 -2.45 9.93
CA ALA A 344 -19.35 -3.03 10.42
C ALA A 344 -19.60 -4.48 9.98
N GLY A 345 -18.91 -4.96 8.94
CA GLY A 345 -18.93 -6.37 8.52
C GLY A 345 -18.47 -7.38 9.59
N SER A 346 -17.84 -6.92 10.69
CA SER A 346 -17.48 -7.78 11.82
C SER A 346 -18.67 -8.25 12.67
N LEU A 347 -19.86 -7.64 12.51
CA LEU A 347 -21.11 -8.13 13.09
C LEU A 347 -22.06 -8.56 11.98
N THR A 348 -22.82 -9.63 12.22
CA THR A 348 -23.79 -10.15 11.24
C THR A 348 -24.99 -9.19 11.07
N PRO A 349 -25.74 -9.29 9.95
CA PRO A 349 -26.98 -8.53 9.79
C PRO A 349 -27.99 -8.74 10.92
N GLU A 350 -28.12 -9.96 11.45
CA GLU A 350 -29.00 -10.25 12.59
C GLU A 350 -28.58 -9.47 13.85
N GLN A 351 -27.28 -9.45 14.15
CA GLN A 351 -26.74 -8.70 15.28
C GLN A 351 -26.99 -7.21 15.12
N TRP A 352 -26.78 -6.64 13.93
CA TRP A 352 -27.13 -5.25 13.65
C TRP A 352 -28.63 -4.98 13.75
N GLY A 353 -29.47 -5.87 13.21
CA GLY A 353 -30.93 -5.76 13.32
C GLY A 353 -31.40 -5.67 14.77
N LYS A 354 -30.87 -6.53 15.65
CA LYS A 354 -31.15 -6.48 17.09
C LYS A 354 -30.67 -5.18 17.72
N THR A 355 -29.41 -4.79 17.50
CA THR A 355 -28.83 -3.55 18.05
C THR A 355 -29.63 -2.32 17.63
N LEU A 356 -29.93 -2.18 16.34
CA LEU A 356 -30.66 -1.03 15.79
C LEU A 356 -32.11 -0.99 16.28
N ALA A 357 -32.78 -2.15 16.39
CA ALA A 357 -34.11 -2.23 16.97
C ALA A 357 -34.13 -1.78 18.44
N THR A 358 -33.18 -2.25 19.25
CA THR A 358 -33.07 -1.83 20.66
C THR A 358 -32.75 -0.34 20.78
N LEU A 359 -31.89 0.21 19.91
CA LEU A 359 -31.62 1.66 19.90
C LEU A 359 -32.89 2.44 19.54
N ARG A 360 -33.62 2.05 18.48
CA ARG A 360 -34.88 2.73 18.10
C ARG A 360 -35.96 2.63 19.17
N GLN A 361 -36.00 1.56 19.97
CA GLN A 361 -36.89 1.48 21.14
C GLN A 361 -36.52 2.50 22.23
N ARG A 362 -35.23 2.81 22.39
CA ARG A 362 -34.74 3.75 23.42
C ARG A 362 -34.84 5.21 23.00
N VAL A 363 -34.35 5.54 21.81
CA VAL A 363 -34.20 6.93 21.35
C VAL A 363 -35.14 7.31 20.20
N GLY A 364 -36.06 6.43 19.85
CA GLY A 364 -37.00 6.60 18.74
C GLY A 364 -36.37 6.38 17.37
N ASP A 365 -37.18 6.50 16.33
CA ASP A 365 -36.74 6.48 14.92
C ASP A 365 -36.14 7.83 14.51
N THR A 366 -35.04 8.20 15.17
CA THR A 366 -34.43 9.54 15.10
C THR A 366 -33.09 9.56 14.36
N PHE A 367 -32.61 8.42 13.90
CA PHE A 367 -31.31 8.28 13.24
C PHE A 367 -31.36 7.34 12.03
N LEU A 368 -30.39 7.48 11.14
CA LEU A 368 -30.11 6.60 10.00
C LEU A 368 -28.77 5.93 10.20
N PHE A 369 -28.65 4.65 9.85
CA PHE A 369 -27.40 3.90 9.96
C PHE A 369 -26.92 3.31 8.63
N LEU A 370 -25.69 3.66 8.25
CA LEU A 370 -25.00 3.15 7.06
C LEU A 370 -23.76 2.33 7.49
N PRO A 371 -23.81 0.98 7.45
CA PRO A 371 -22.67 0.14 7.79
C PRO A 371 -21.57 0.18 6.72
N ALA A 372 -20.32 0.36 7.15
CA ALA A 372 -19.13 0.13 6.33
C ALA A 372 -18.89 -1.36 6.07
N LEU A 373 -19.02 -1.79 4.82
CA LEU A 373 -18.92 -3.16 4.34
C LEU A 373 -17.77 -3.29 3.35
N THR A 374 -16.94 -4.32 3.50
CA THR A 374 -15.84 -4.66 2.56
C THR A 374 -16.18 -5.85 1.65
N HIS A 375 -17.42 -6.37 1.72
CA HIS A 375 -17.90 -7.43 0.85
C HIS A 375 -17.66 -7.08 -0.62
N GLY A 376 -17.20 -8.04 -1.42
CA GLY A 376 -16.84 -7.82 -2.82
C GLY A 376 -15.40 -7.39 -3.07
N ALA A 377 -14.63 -6.97 -2.06
CA ALA A 377 -13.21 -6.68 -2.23
C ALA A 377 -12.42 -7.90 -2.71
N GLU A 378 -12.79 -9.10 -2.27
CA GLU A 378 -12.15 -10.37 -2.66
C GLU A 378 -12.36 -10.73 -4.14
N LEU A 379 -13.36 -10.16 -4.83
CA LEU A 379 -13.55 -10.37 -6.27
C LEU A 379 -12.35 -9.89 -7.08
N ARG A 380 -11.57 -8.96 -6.48
CA ARG A 380 -10.37 -8.41 -7.06
C ARG A 380 -9.31 -9.45 -7.38
N ARG A 381 -9.23 -10.57 -6.63
CA ARG A 381 -8.24 -11.63 -6.89
C ARG A 381 -8.35 -12.21 -8.30
N TYR A 382 -9.59 -12.37 -8.80
CA TYR A 382 -9.87 -12.83 -10.15
C TYR A 382 -9.52 -11.75 -11.18
N PHE A 383 -9.95 -10.51 -10.92
CA PHE A 383 -9.69 -9.37 -11.79
C PHE A 383 -8.18 -9.14 -12.00
N MET A 384 -7.39 -9.18 -10.93
CA MET A 384 -5.92 -9.09 -10.99
C MET A 384 -5.27 -10.23 -11.76
N ALA A 385 -5.84 -11.43 -11.67
CA ALA A 385 -5.34 -12.59 -12.39
C ALA A 385 -5.73 -12.57 -13.89
N GLY A 386 -6.47 -11.55 -14.35
CA GLY A 386 -7.02 -11.50 -15.70
C GLY A 386 -8.06 -12.59 -15.96
N GLN A 387 -8.72 -13.07 -14.89
CA GLN A 387 -9.68 -14.17 -14.94
C GLN A 387 -11.12 -13.64 -14.87
N PRO A 388 -12.06 -14.28 -15.59
CA PRO A 388 -13.49 -14.05 -15.39
C PRO A 388 -13.87 -14.26 -13.92
N ILE A 389 -14.64 -13.34 -13.34
CA ILE A 389 -15.15 -13.51 -11.97
C ILE A 389 -16.31 -14.52 -12.02
N PRO A 390 -16.27 -15.61 -11.23
CA PRO A 390 -17.36 -16.59 -11.22
C PRO A 390 -18.70 -15.94 -10.82
N ARG A 391 -19.78 -16.29 -11.54
CA ARG A 391 -21.14 -15.80 -11.25
C ARG A 391 -21.54 -16.00 -9.79
N ALA A 392 -21.26 -17.18 -9.24
CA ALA A 392 -21.59 -17.53 -7.85
C ALA A 392 -20.92 -16.58 -6.83
N GLU A 393 -19.71 -16.11 -7.10
CA GLU A 393 -18.98 -15.17 -6.23
C GLU A 393 -19.64 -13.78 -6.24
N ILE A 394 -20.11 -13.32 -7.41
CA ILE A 394 -20.85 -12.07 -7.52
C ILE A 394 -22.22 -12.17 -6.82
N GLU A 395 -22.94 -13.27 -7.05
CA GLU A 395 -24.24 -13.53 -6.45
C GLU A 395 -24.15 -13.67 -4.93
N GLU A 396 -23.08 -14.25 -4.41
CA GLU A 396 -22.74 -14.29 -2.98
C GLU A 396 -22.63 -12.88 -2.39
N VAL A 397 -21.83 -12.01 -3.02
CA VAL A 397 -21.66 -10.63 -2.58
C VAL A 397 -23.00 -9.91 -2.61
N GLN A 398 -23.78 -10.04 -3.69
CA GLN A 398 -25.10 -9.43 -3.76
C GLN A 398 -26.02 -9.94 -2.65
N ARG A 399 -26.02 -11.24 -2.33
CA ARG A 399 -26.81 -11.82 -1.24
C ARG A 399 -26.42 -11.23 0.11
N GLN A 400 -25.13 -11.07 0.38
CA GLN A 400 -24.64 -10.45 1.61
C GLN A 400 -25.09 -8.99 1.71
N LEU A 401 -24.97 -8.21 0.62
CA LEU A 401 -25.43 -6.82 0.59
C LEU A 401 -26.94 -6.69 0.87
N ARG A 402 -27.78 -7.56 0.29
CA ARG A 402 -29.22 -7.61 0.57
C ARG A 402 -29.50 -7.82 2.05
N ALA A 403 -28.83 -8.79 2.68
CA ALA A 403 -29.04 -9.11 4.09
C ALA A 403 -28.75 -7.91 5.02
N TYR A 404 -27.73 -7.09 4.73
CA TYR A 404 -27.51 -5.84 5.48
C TYR A 404 -28.56 -4.77 5.18
N LEU A 405 -29.00 -4.63 3.91
CA LEU A 405 -30.01 -3.65 3.52
C LEU A 405 -31.40 -3.92 4.11
N ASP A 406 -31.70 -5.19 4.43
CA ASP A 406 -32.93 -5.58 5.12
C ASP A 406 -33.05 -4.96 6.52
N VAL A 407 -31.93 -4.70 7.19
CA VAL A 407 -31.89 -4.22 8.58
C VAL A 407 -31.34 -2.80 8.75
N CYS A 408 -30.59 -2.29 7.77
CA CYS A 408 -29.97 -0.96 7.79
C CYS A 408 -30.65 0.04 6.84
N ASP A 409 -30.34 1.33 7.00
CA ASP A 409 -30.94 2.40 6.17
C ASP A 409 -30.19 2.62 4.84
N GLY A 410 -29.02 2.02 4.71
CA GLY A 410 -28.17 2.05 3.52
C GLY A 410 -26.99 1.10 3.66
N ILE A 411 -26.01 1.24 2.78
CA ILE A 411 -24.71 0.55 2.85
C ILE A 411 -23.61 1.51 2.43
N TYR A 412 -22.40 1.28 2.93
CA TYR A 412 -21.26 2.15 2.72
C TYR A 412 -19.99 1.32 2.49
N PHE A 413 -19.09 1.78 1.61
CA PHE A 413 -17.74 1.22 1.47
C PHE A 413 -16.67 2.22 1.90
N ASN A 414 -15.79 1.80 2.81
CA ASN A 414 -14.82 2.67 3.49
C ASN A 414 -13.33 2.35 3.26
N TYR A 415 -13.00 1.37 2.42
CA TYR A 415 -11.63 0.87 2.29
C TYR A 415 -11.10 0.71 0.84
N PRO A 416 -11.21 1.73 -0.06
CA PRO A 416 -10.58 1.69 -1.38
C PRO A 416 -9.08 1.36 -1.40
N ALA A 417 -8.37 1.49 -0.28
CA ALA A 417 -6.97 1.08 -0.18
C ALA A 417 -6.71 -0.42 -0.44
N ALA A 418 -7.74 -1.26 -0.37
CA ALA A 418 -7.68 -2.66 -0.82
C ALA A 418 -7.48 -2.78 -2.35
N PHE A 419 -7.82 -1.75 -3.12
CA PHE A 419 -7.81 -1.75 -4.58
C PHE A 419 -6.51 -1.17 -5.11
N ARG A 420 -5.45 -2.00 -5.13
CA ARG A 420 -4.10 -1.61 -5.55
C ARG A 420 -3.48 -2.56 -6.58
N ASN A 421 -3.04 -2.04 -7.70
CA ASN A 421 -2.30 -2.77 -8.73
C ASN A 421 -1.01 -3.40 -8.18
N ILE A 422 -0.40 -4.32 -8.93
CA ILE A 422 0.88 -4.95 -8.56
C ILE A 422 1.98 -3.90 -8.34
N ASP A 423 1.95 -2.84 -9.15
CA ASP A 423 2.86 -1.69 -9.06
C ASP A 423 2.49 -0.69 -7.94
N ARG A 424 1.55 -1.07 -7.06
CA ARG A 424 1.09 -0.30 -5.90
C ARG A 424 0.26 0.96 -6.21
N THR A 425 -0.11 1.18 -7.47
CA THR A 425 -1.04 2.27 -7.86
C THR A 425 -2.50 1.88 -7.62
N PHE A 426 -3.42 2.85 -7.62
CA PHE A 426 -4.84 2.59 -7.41
C PHE A 426 -5.49 1.84 -8.59
N ASP A 427 -6.24 0.79 -8.29
CA ASP A 427 -6.94 -0.04 -9.26
C ASP A 427 -8.33 0.55 -9.58
N GLU A 428 -8.34 1.66 -10.33
CA GLU A 428 -9.54 2.40 -10.71
C GLU A 428 -10.54 1.52 -11.48
N ALA A 429 -10.02 0.70 -12.40
CA ALA A 429 -10.84 -0.16 -13.26
C ALA A 429 -11.66 -1.14 -12.41
N PHE A 430 -11.04 -1.82 -11.45
CA PHE A 430 -11.79 -2.70 -10.55
C PHE A 430 -12.84 -1.92 -9.74
N TYR A 431 -12.46 -0.77 -9.18
CA TYR A 431 -13.37 0.01 -8.33
C TYR A 431 -14.60 0.50 -9.12
N ARG A 432 -14.36 1.08 -10.28
CA ARG A 432 -15.38 1.70 -11.14
C ARG A 432 -16.20 0.67 -11.91
N ASP A 433 -15.57 -0.34 -12.48
CA ASP A 433 -16.19 -1.19 -13.50
C ASP A 433 -16.71 -2.52 -12.94
N VAL A 434 -16.34 -2.88 -11.70
CA VAL A 434 -16.78 -4.11 -11.03
C VAL A 434 -17.42 -3.81 -9.66
N PHE A 435 -16.64 -3.26 -8.73
CA PHE A 435 -17.06 -3.14 -7.33
C PHE A 435 -18.30 -2.23 -7.15
N ILE A 436 -18.24 -0.99 -7.66
CA ILE A 436 -19.35 -0.03 -7.59
C ILE A 436 -20.61 -0.57 -8.28
N PRO A 437 -20.55 -1.12 -9.52
CA PRO A 437 -21.71 -1.72 -10.18
C PRO A 437 -22.38 -2.83 -9.37
N VAL A 438 -21.61 -3.71 -8.72
CA VAL A 438 -22.19 -4.77 -7.87
C VAL A 438 -22.99 -4.17 -6.72
N PHE A 439 -22.46 -3.17 -6.01
CA PHE A 439 -23.17 -2.48 -4.92
C PHE A 439 -24.44 -1.78 -5.42
N LYS A 440 -24.32 -1.00 -6.49
CA LYS A 440 -25.45 -0.26 -7.07
C LYS A 440 -26.53 -1.19 -7.63
N SER A 441 -26.17 -2.36 -8.16
CA SER A 441 -27.13 -3.30 -8.74
C SER A 441 -28.15 -3.79 -7.71
N VAL A 442 -27.72 -4.05 -6.47
CA VAL A 442 -28.61 -4.44 -5.36
C VAL A 442 -29.47 -3.28 -4.90
N LEU A 443 -28.88 -2.09 -4.76
CA LEU A 443 -29.61 -0.87 -4.38
C LEU A 443 -30.66 -0.43 -5.41
N SER A 444 -30.55 -0.92 -6.65
CA SER A 444 -31.52 -0.63 -7.71
C SER A 444 -32.72 -1.58 -7.70
N GLU A 445 -32.69 -2.63 -6.88
CA GLU A 445 -33.81 -3.55 -6.73
C GLU A 445 -35.00 -2.83 -6.06
N PRO A 446 -36.25 -3.21 -6.39
CA PRO A 446 -37.44 -2.53 -5.87
C PRO A 446 -37.51 -2.43 -4.33
N ALA A 447 -37.02 -3.44 -3.62
CA ALA A 447 -37.00 -3.48 -2.15
C ALA A 447 -36.00 -2.47 -1.53
N TYR A 448 -34.97 -2.07 -2.26
CA TYR A 448 -33.84 -1.29 -1.74
C TYR A 448 -33.66 0.08 -2.39
N ARG A 449 -34.49 0.46 -3.37
CA ARG A 449 -34.44 1.76 -4.05
C ARG A 449 -34.53 2.99 -3.13
N GLY A 450 -35.04 2.82 -1.90
CA GLY A 450 -35.14 3.86 -0.87
C GLY A 450 -34.01 3.84 0.16
N LYS A 451 -32.91 3.10 -0.09
CA LYS A 451 -31.77 2.94 0.81
C LYS A 451 -30.57 3.77 0.33
N TYR A 452 -29.77 4.26 1.27
CA TYR A 452 -28.64 5.15 0.96
C TYR A 452 -27.38 4.38 0.51
N LEU A 453 -26.58 5.02 -0.35
CA LEU A 453 -25.24 4.57 -0.75
C LEU A 453 -24.16 5.51 -0.22
N GLY A 454 -23.23 4.95 0.55
CA GLY A 454 -21.96 5.59 0.88
C GLY A 454 -20.80 5.02 0.05
N LEU A 455 -19.89 5.88 -0.38
CA LEU A 455 -18.60 5.48 -0.96
C LEU A 455 -17.45 6.24 -0.31
N SER A 456 -16.21 5.93 -0.70
CA SER A 456 -15.02 6.62 -0.21
C SER A 456 -14.04 6.94 -1.32
N ALA A 457 -13.22 7.96 -1.09
CA ALA A 457 -12.06 8.28 -1.91
C ALA A 457 -10.81 8.35 -1.04
N TYR A 458 -9.69 7.90 -1.59
CA TYR A 458 -8.41 7.75 -0.88
C TYR A 458 -7.34 8.55 -1.59
N LYS A 459 -6.42 9.16 -0.84
CA LYS A 459 -5.20 9.74 -1.43
C LYS A 459 -4.01 8.77 -1.46
N SER A 460 -3.94 7.84 -0.52
CA SER A 460 -2.88 6.84 -0.34
C SER A 460 -3.19 5.95 0.86
N HIS A 461 -2.47 4.84 1.00
CA HIS A 461 -2.42 4.06 2.22
C HIS A 461 -1.03 3.42 2.31
N MET A 462 -0.09 4.14 2.91
CA MET A 462 1.33 3.84 2.77
C MET A 462 2.07 4.13 4.06
N SER A 463 2.75 3.13 4.57
CA SER A 463 3.55 3.22 5.78
C SER A 463 4.85 2.48 5.49
N PRO A 464 5.99 3.19 5.40
CA PRO A 464 7.29 2.59 5.14
C PRO A 464 7.62 1.39 6.04
N ASP A 465 7.15 1.41 7.29
CA ASP A 465 7.47 0.40 8.29
C ASP A 465 6.44 -0.75 8.33
N ARG A 466 5.15 -0.47 8.09
CA ARG A 466 4.06 -1.44 8.31
C ARG A 466 3.64 -2.27 7.09
N GLY A 467 4.30 -2.08 5.95
CA GLY A 467 3.97 -2.80 4.71
C GLY A 467 2.73 -2.29 3.96
N ASN A 468 2.07 -1.24 4.45
CA ASN A 468 1.03 -0.51 3.72
C ASN A 468 1.63 0.07 2.43
N SER A 469 0.95 -0.15 1.31
CA SER A 469 1.58 -0.07 -0.01
C SER A 469 0.69 0.50 -1.12
N LEU A 470 -0.35 1.28 -0.83
CA LEU A 470 -1.04 2.08 -1.87
C LEU A 470 -0.34 3.43 -2.04
N HIS A 471 0.32 3.62 -3.17
CA HIS A 471 1.03 4.86 -3.51
C HIS A 471 0.08 6.04 -3.77
N GLU A 472 0.54 7.26 -3.51
CA GLU A 472 -0.15 8.50 -3.88
C GLU A 472 -0.22 8.68 -5.41
N ASP A 473 0.78 8.13 -6.12
CA ASP A 473 0.97 8.27 -7.57
C ASP A 473 0.87 9.75 -8.01
N GLY A 474 1.63 10.62 -7.30
CA GLY A 474 1.48 12.07 -7.41
C GLY A 474 0.13 12.50 -6.83
N THR A 475 -0.78 12.94 -7.70
CA THR A 475 -2.17 13.27 -7.34
C THR A 475 -3.19 12.27 -7.88
N ARG A 476 -2.77 11.27 -8.67
CA ARG A 476 -3.68 10.38 -9.41
C ARG A 476 -4.53 9.52 -8.48
N THR A 477 -3.98 8.93 -7.42
CA THR A 477 -4.77 8.07 -6.52
C THR A 477 -5.95 8.83 -5.92
N LEU A 478 -5.73 10.07 -5.46
CA LEU A 478 -6.80 10.95 -5.01
C LEU A 478 -7.80 11.22 -6.12
N ARG A 479 -7.36 11.70 -7.28
CA ARG A 479 -8.26 12.10 -8.36
C ARG A 479 -9.09 10.93 -8.89
N ARG A 480 -8.46 9.79 -9.20
CA ARG A 480 -9.13 8.62 -9.77
C ARG A 480 -10.12 7.97 -8.80
N SER A 481 -9.75 7.83 -7.53
CA SER A 481 -10.68 7.29 -6.53
C SER A 481 -11.87 8.23 -6.29
N PHE A 482 -11.64 9.55 -6.27
CA PHE A 482 -12.69 10.55 -6.11
C PHE A 482 -13.59 10.65 -7.34
N GLU A 483 -13.03 10.64 -8.55
CA GLU A 483 -13.78 10.61 -9.81
C GLU A 483 -14.66 9.36 -9.91
N ALA A 484 -14.13 8.18 -9.57
CA ALA A 484 -14.90 6.93 -9.55
C ALA A 484 -16.04 6.98 -8.52
N ALA A 485 -15.77 7.45 -7.30
CA ALA A 485 -16.79 7.61 -6.27
C ALA A 485 -17.86 8.64 -6.69
N MET A 486 -17.47 9.79 -7.22
CA MET A 486 -18.38 10.85 -7.65
C MET A 486 -19.25 10.42 -8.83
N ALA A 487 -18.68 9.72 -9.83
CA ALA A 487 -19.40 9.22 -10.99
C ALA A 487 -20.52 8.22 -10.60
N ALA A 488 -20.37 7.52 -9.48
CA ALA A 488 -21.39 6.62 -8.95
C ALA A 488 -22.62 7.34 -8.35
N ARG A 489 -22.55 8.66 -8.18
CA ARG A 489 -23.56 9.53 -7.55
C ARG A 489 -24.02 9.01 -6.17
N PRO A 490 -23.12 8.73 -5.21
CA PRO A 490 -23.50 8.26 -3.87
C PRO A 490 -24.24 9.36 -3.11
N ASP A 491 -24.87 8.98 -2.01
CA ASP A 491 -25.50 9.92 -1.07
C ASP A 491 -24.48 10.47 -0.07
N VAL A 492 -23.44 9.70 0.25
CA VAL A 492 -22.36 10.10 1.16
C VAL A 492 -21.01 9.69 0.56
N ILE A 493 -20.03 10.59 0.63
CA ILE A 493 -18.61 10.29 0.38
C ILE A 493 -17.86 10.54 1.68
N LEU A 494 -17.14 9.53 2.15
CA LEU A 494 -16.28 9.68 3.32
C LEU A 494 -14.81 9.53 2.90
N LEU A 495 -13.98 10.46 3.37
CA LEU A 495 -12.57 10.58 3.01
C LEU A 495 -11.71 10.07 4.18
N PRO A 496 -11.27 8.81 4.13
CA PRO A 496 -10.31 8.29 5.09
C PRO A 496 -8.89 8.75 4.72
N GLU A 497 -8.23 9.56 5.54
CA GLU A 497 -8.69 10.19 6.79
C GLU A 497 -8.14 11.60 6.85
N TRP A 498 -8.73 12.52 7.61
CA TRP A 498 -8.28 13.89 7.78
C TRP A 498 -6.87 13.93 8.37
N ASP A 499 -6.59 13.15 9.40
CA ASP A 499 -5.40 13.29 10.25
C ASP A 499 -4.67 11.98 10.59
N GLU A 500 -4.93 10.84 9.93
CA GLU A 500 -4.25 9.56 10.24
C GLU A 500 -2.85 9.46 9.59
N PHE A 501 -1.83 9.94 10.33
CA PHE A 501 -0.43 10.02 9.87
C PHE A 501 0.29 8.67 9.88
N ASN A 502 -0.11 7.72 10.72
CA ASN A 502 0.57 6.43 10.80
C ASN A 502 0.35 5.60 9.52
N GLU A 503 -0.76 5.82 8.82
CA GLU A 503 -1.12 5.15 7.57
C GLU A 503 -0.91 6.02 6.32
N ASN A 504 -0.50 7.28 6.53
CA ASN A 504 -0.40 8.32 5.52
C ASN A 504 -1.68 8.45 4.67
N THR A 505 -2.84 8.46 5.30
CA THR A 505 -4.14 8.65 4.65
C THR A 505 -4.65 10.10 4.78
N CYS A 506 -3.90 10.97 5.49
CA CYS A 506 -4.23 12.38 5.83
C CYS A 506 -4.68 13.30 4.68
N PHE A 507 -5.93 13.75 4.67
CA PHE A 507 -6.42 14.80 3.77
C PHE A 507 -5.99 16.20 4.20
N ARG A 508 -5.65 16.41 5.48
CA ARG A 508 -5.11 17.67 6.00
C ARG A 508 -3.87 18.12 5.21
N PRO A 509 -3.63 19.45 5.07
CA PRO A 509 -2.38 19.97 4.54
C PRO A 509 -1.15 19.47 5.32
N THR A 510 -0.12 19.05 4.58
CA THR A 510 1.14 18.51 5.13
C THR A 510 2.35 19.27 4.59
N VAL A 511 3.53 19.07 5.17
CA VAL A 511 4.73 19.78 4.74
C VAL A 511 5.24 19.31 3.38
N TYR A 512 5.05 18.04 3.03
CA TYR A 512 5.36 17.55 1.68
C TYR A 512 4.18 17.65 0.70
N GLY A 513 2.95 17.84 1.16
CA GLY A 513 1.77 18.01 0.31
C GLY A 513 1.31 19.46 0.07
N GLY A 514 1.77 20.40 0.90
CA GLY A 514 1.24 21.76 0.93
C GLY A 514 -0.29 21.76 1.05
N THR A 515 -0.93 22.62 0.27
CA THR A 515 -2.39 22.69 0.09
C THR A 515 -2.89 21.89 -1.13
N THR A 516 -2.10 20.93 -1.65
CA THR A 516 -2.48 20.16 -2.86
C THR A 516 -3.81 19.44 -2.71
N THR A 517 -3.98 18.67 -1.63
CA THR A 517 -5.23 17.93 -1.38
C THR A 517 -6.41 18.88 -1.25
N GLN A 518 -6.22 20.03 -0.58
CA GLN A 518 -7.23 21.08 -0.47
C GLN A 518 -7.69 21.58 -1.83
N ARG A 519 -6.76 21.95 -2.71
CA ARG A 519 -7.05 22.49 -4.04
C ARG A 519 -7.86 21.50 -4.88
N ILE A 520 -7.45 20.22 -4.88
CA ILE A 520 -8.11 19.15 -5.62
C ILE A 520 -9.51 18.86 -5.07
N VAL A 521 -9.64 18.75 -3.74
CA VAL A 521 -10.94 18.50 -3.10
C VAL A 521 -11.89 19.69 -3.32
N ARG A 522 -11.43 20.94 -3.20
CA ARG A 522 -12.24 22.13 -3.51
C ARG A 522 -12.79 22.11 -4.92
N TYR A 523 -11.96 21.73 -5.90
CA TYR A 523 -12.40 21.56 -7.28
C TYR A 523 -13.55 20.54 -7.38
N TYR A 524 -13.43 19.36 -6.76
CA TYR A 524 -14.53 18.39 -6.76
C TYR A 524 -15.74 18.86 -5.96
N MET A 525 -15.54 19.56 -4.84
CA MET A 525 -16.64 20.12 -4.05
C MET A 525 -17.42 21.18 -4.82
N SER A 526 -16.77 22.00 -5.65
CA SER A 526 -17.46 22.97 -6.52
C SER A 526 -18.43 22.27 -7.48
N ARG A 527 -17.99 21.15 -8.07
CA ARG A 527 -18.82 20.30 -8.96
C ARG A 527 -19.96 19.61 -8.22
N ILE A 528 -19.68 19.07 -7.04
CA ILE A 528 -20.69 18.43 -6.17
C ILE A 528 -21.76 19.43 -5.74
N LYS A 529 -21.37 20.67 -5.44
CA LYS A 529 -22.27 21.74 -5.01
C LYS A 529 -22.92 22.51 -6.16
N GLY A 530 -22.49 22.28 -7.41
CA GLY A 530 -22.99 23.01 -8.58
C GLY A 530 -22.66 24.50 -8.56
N VAL A 531 -21.48 24.86 -8.02
CA VAL A 531 -20.99 26.24 -7.96
C VAL A 531 -19.70 26.39 -8.76
N ASP A 532 -19.37 27.62 -9.16
CA ASP A 532 -18.11 27.89 -9.85
C ASP A 532 -16.91 27.60 -8.93
N PRO A 533 -15.84 26.99 -9.47
CA PRO A 533 -14.61 26.79 -8.72
C PRO A 533 -14.00 28.17 -8.39
N THR A 534 -13.43 28.28 -7.19
CA THR A 534 -12.84 29.54 -6.69
C THR A 534 -11.43 29.31 -6.13
N PRO A 535 -10.54 30.32 -6.12
CA PRO A 535 -9.19 30.19 -5.57
C PRO A 535 -9.20 29.90 -4.07
N VAL A 536 -8.14 29.30 -3.52
CA VAL A 536 -8.03 29.12 -2.06
C VAL A 536 -7.88 30.52 -1.41
N PRO A 537 -8.58 30.81 -0.29
CA PRO A 537 -8.45 32.12 0.36
C PRO A 537 -6.99 32.47 0.70
N GLY A 538 -6.52 33.62 0.22
CA GLY A 538 -5.13 34.09 0.37
C GLY A 538 -4.19 33.76 -0.79
N ASP A 539 -4.68 33.07 -1.82
CA ASP A 539 -3.90 32.77 -3.03
C ASP A 539 -3.49 34.04 -3.81
N ASP A 540 -2.27 34.04 -4.33
CA ASP A 540 -1.85 34.93 -5.40
C ASP A 540 -2.33 34.38 -6.75
N THR A 541 -3.44 34.92 -7.25
CA THR A 541 -4.08 34.47 -8.51
C THR A 541 -3.35 34.92 -9.77
N SER A 542 -2.27 35.72 -9.65
CA SER A 542 -1.37 36.02 -10.78
C SER A 542 -0.50 34.82 -11.19
N ILE A 543 -0.39 33.82 -10.31
CA ILE A 543 0.31 32.55 -10.54
C ILE A 543 -0.72 31.47 -10.89
N PRO A 544 -0.47 30.57 -11.87
CA PRO A 544 -1.40 29.48 -12.15
C PRO A 544 -1.53 28.54 -10.94
N ASN A 545 -2.72 27.96 -10.79
CA ASN A 545 -2.98 26.90 -9.82
C ASN A 545 -2.39 25.56 -10.32
N LEU A 546 -1.09 25.56 -10.56
CA LEU A 546 -0.30 24.45 -11.09
C LEU A 546 0.44 23.77 -9.94
N ILE A 547 0.46 22.45 -9.94
CA ILE A 547 1.08 21.61 -8.91
C ILE A 547 2.16 20.76 -9.57
N LEU A 548 3.38 20.79 -9.00
CA LEU A 548 4.44 19.86 -9.35
C LEU A 548 4.49 18.73 -8.32
N SER A 549 4.28 17.49 -8.76
CA SER A 549 4.43 16.30 -7.93
C SER A 549 5.65 15.48 -8.36
N ALA A 550 6.40 14.95 -7.40
CA ALA A 550 7.52 14.05 -7.62
C ALA A 550 7.72 13.13 -6.41
N ARG A 551 8.41 12.01 -6.58
CA ARG A 551 8.87 11.19 -5.45
C ARG A 551 9.94 11.92 -4.64
N LYS A 552 9.96 11.71 -3.31
CA LYS A 552 11.09 12.13 -2.48
C LYS A 552 12.40 11.47 -2.90
N CYS A 553 12.32 10.15 -3.08
CA CYS A 553 13.45 9.30 -3.38
C CYS A 553 13.04 8.18 -4.35
N VAL A 554 13.98 7.80 -5.22
CA VAL A 554 13.95 6.64 -6.12
C VAL A 554 15.29 5.90 -6.09
N THR A 555 15.28 4.62 -6.43
CA THR A 555 16.51 3.82 -6.65
C THR A 555 16.86 3.68 -8.12
N LEU A 556 18.14 3.41 -8.42
CA LEU A 556 18.55 3.06 -9.77
C LEU A 556 17.77 1.85 -10.29
N GLY A 557 17.18 2.00 -11.48
CA GLY A 557 16.28 1.04 -12.09
C GLY A 557 14.81 1.40 -11.94
N GLU A 558 14.44 2.27 -10.98
CA GLU A 558 13.09 2.85 -10.94
C GLU A 558 12.95 3.99 -11.95
N GLU A 559 11.72 4.24 -12.42
CA GLU A 559 11.44 5.44 -13.20
C GLU A 559 11.18 6.64 -12.29
N ALA A 560 12.00 7.69 -12.42
CA ALA A 560 11.75 8.97 -11.78
C ALA A 560 10.63 9.70 -12.52
N PHE A 561 9.43 9.75 -11.93
CA PHE A 561 8.29 10.49 -12.50
C PHE A 561 8.18 11.91 -11.94
N PHE A 562 7.68 12.80 -12.79
CA PHE A 562 7.27 14.16 -12.44
C PHE A 562 5.88 14.42 -13.04
N GLU A 563 4.96 14.93 -12.23
CA GLU A 563 3.60 15.28 -12.64
C GLU A 563 3.42 16.79 -12.57
N LEU A 564 2.85 17.38 -13.62
CA LEU A 564 2.30 18.73 -13.58
C LEU A 564 0.77 18.65 -13.67
N LEU A 565 0.08 19.12 -12.64
CA LEU A 565 -1.38 19.16 -12.57
C LEU A 565 -1.86 20.60 -12.48
N HIS A 566 -2.63 21.06 -13.46
CA HIS A 566 -3.40 22.31 -13.35
C HIS A 566 -4.77 22.01 -12.73
N VAL A 567 -5.13 22.75 -11.69
CA VAL A 567 -6.42 22.63 -10.99
C VAL A 567 -7.26 23.89 -11.24
N PRO A 568 -8.38 23.80 -11.98
CA PRO A 568 -9.24 24.96 -12.22
C PRO A 568 -9.81 25.53 -10.93
N ASP A 569 -9.72 26.85 -10.81
CA ASP A 569 -10.21 27.64 -9.68
C ASP A 569 -10.89 28.95 -10.13
N SER A 570 -11.22 29.04 -11.42
CA SER A 570 -11.98 30.12 -12.03
C SER A 570 -12.64 29.63 -13.33
N PRO A 571 -13.86 30.10 -13.67
CA PRO A 571 -14.50 29.79 -14.95
C PRO A 571 -13.85 30.51 -16.14
N GLN A 572 -13.05 31.55 -15.92
CA GLN A 572 -12.48 32.41 -16.96
C GLN A 572 -10.96 32.20 -17.10
N ALA A 573 -10.55 30.98 -17.43
CA ALA A 573 -9.14 30.63 -17.49
C ALA A 573 -8.64 30.51 -18.94
N LYS A 574 -7.58 31.27 -19.26
CA LYS A 574 -6.92 31.23 -20.57
C LYS A 574 -5.88 30.11 -20.62
N PRO A 575 -5.61 29.54 -21.81
CA PRO A 575 -4.55 28.56 -21.96
C PRO A 575 -3.17 29.18 -21.76
N TYR A 576 -2.23 28.38 -21.27
CA TYR A 576 -0.83 28.75 -21.06
C TYR A 576 0.07 27.53 -21.28
N THR A 577 1.38 27.71 -21.27
CA THR A 577 2.33 26.58 -21.39
C THR A 577 3.25 26.50 -20.18
N ALA A 578 3.69 25.30 -19.85
CA ALA A 578 4.74 25.07 -18.86
C ALA A 578 5.84 24.15 -19.41
N ARG A 579 7.08 24.37 -19.02
CA ARG A 579 8.24 23.55 -19.39
C ARG A 579 8.99 23.12 -18.14
N LEU A 580 9.12 21.81 -17.94
CA LEU A 580 9.93 21.22 -16.89
C LEU A 580 11.37 21.01 -17.36
N THR A 581 12.33 21.44 -16.56
CA THR A 581 13.75 21.11 -16.70
C THR A 581 14.24 20.50 -15.38
N LEU A 582 15.09 19.48 -15.46
CA LEU A 582 15.68 18.81 -14.31
C LEU A 582 17.18 19.08 -14.31
N LEU A 583 17.67 19.59 -13.18
CA LEU A 583 19.09 19.82 -12.93
C LEU A 583 19.64 18.74 -11.99
N ASP A 584 20.93 18.48 -12.04
CA ASP A 584 21.62 17.71 -11.00
C ASP A 584 21.89 18.56 -9.74
N GLU A 585 22.53 17.96 -8.75
CA GLU A 585 23.01 18.64 -7.54
C GLU A 585 23.89 19.88 -7.83
N ALA A 586 24.72 19.84 -8.87
CA ALA A 586 25.66 20.89 -9.26
C ALA A 586 25.01 22.02 -10.09
N GLY A 587 23.76 21.83 -10.52
CA GLY A 587 23.02 22.79 -11.33
C GLY A 587 23.13 22.55 -12.83
N THR A 588 23.73 21.44 -13.25
CA THR A 588 23.84 21.04 -14.65
C THR A 588 22.51 20.46 -15.13
N VAL A 589 22.11 20.77 -16.36
CA VAL A 589 20.90 20.19 -16.95
C VAL A 589 21.09 18.70 -17.19
N VAL A 590 20.26 17.88 -16.55
CA VAL A 590 20.15 16.44 -16.79
C VAL A 590 19.15 16.17 -17.91
N ARG A 591 18.00 16.85 -17.87
CA ARG A 591 16.93 16.69 -18.87
C ARG A 591 16.10 17.96 -18.98
N ALA A 592 15.85 18.42 -20.20
CA ALA A 592 14.84 19.42 -20.49
C ALA A 592 13.71 18.78 -21.30
N PHE A 593 12.47 18.91 -20.85
CA PHE A 593 11.30 18.40 -21.57
C PHE A 593 10.76 19.46 -22.54
N GLU A 594 9.98 19.01 -23.51
CA GLU A 594 9.22 19.90 -24.38
C GLU A 594 8.14 20.65 -23.58
N PRO A 595 7.83 21.92 -23.91
CA PRO A 595 6.73 22.64 -23.29
C PRO A 595 5.39 21.94 -23.52
N VAL A 596 4.59 21.85 -22.47
CA VAL A 596 3.22 21.31 -22.54
C VAL A 596 2.21 22.44 -22.39
N ARG A 597 1.06 22.31 -23.08
CA ARG A 597 -0.04 23.27 -23.04
C ARG A 597 -1.10 22.84 -22.03
N PHE A 598 -1.55 23.80 -21.22
CA PHE A 598 -2.68 23.65 -20.31
C PHE A 598 -3.88 24.43 -20.83
N ASP A 599 -5.05 23.80 -20.82
CA ASP A 599 -6.33 24.50 -20.83
C ASP A 599 -6.69 24.87 -19.39
N GLY A 600 -6.63 26.17 -19.09
CA GLY A 600 -6.85 26.70 -17.76
C GLY A 600 -8.24 26.37 -17.17
N ALA A 601 -9.22 26.01 -18.01
CA ALA A 601 -10.57 25.68 -17.56
C ALA A 601 -10.74 24.20 -17.16
N THR A 602 -9.74 23.36 -17.42
CA THR A 602 -9.83 21.91 -17.24
C THR A 602 -8.83 21.39 -16.22
N LEU A 603 -9.24 20.41 -15.41
CA LEU A 603 -8.30 19.66 -14.58
C LEU A 603 -7.45 18.80 -15.51
N GLN A 604 -6.20 19.22 -15.71
CA GLN A 604 -5.34 18.64 -16.74
C GLN A 604 -3.99 18.25 -16.15
N GLU A 605 -3.55 17.04 -16.48
CA GLU A 605 -2.29 16.47 -16.05
C GLU A 605 -1.35 16.30 -17.25
N HIS A 606 -0.06 16.55 -17.03
CA HIS A 606 1.03 16.11 -17.89
C HIS A 606 2.07 15.38 -17.03
N ARG A 607 2.62 14.27 -17.54
CA ARG A 607 3.59 13.46 -16.80
C ARG A 607 4.86 13.24 -17.60
N PHE A 608 5.98 13.27 -16.89
CA PHE A 608 7.32 13.14 -17.41
C PHE A 608 8.04 12.02 -16.67
N HIS A 609 8.91 11.31 -17.38
CA HIS A 609 9.63 10.15 -16.85
C HIS A 609 11.11 10.26 -17.20
N VAL A 610 11.97 9.84 -16.28
CA VAL A 610 13.40 9.65 -16.48
C VAL A 610 13.79 8.26 -16.00
N ALA A 611 14.32 7.45 -16.90
CA ALA A 611 14.90 6.14 -16.59
C ALA A 611 16.21 6.35 -15.80
N THR A 612 16.23 6.01 -14.51
CA THR A 612 17.34 6.34 -13.61
C THR A 612 18.64 5.61 -13.96
N GLU A 613 18.56 4.46 -14.63
CA GLU A 613 19.70 3.72 -15.17
C GLU A 613 20.49 4.51 -16.22
N THR A 614 19.90 5.54 -16.84
CA THR A 614 20.57 6.42 -17.81
C THR A 614 21.39 7.54 -17.14
N ILE A 615 21.19 7.74 -15.83
CA ILE A 615 21.84 8.79 -15.04
C ILE A 615 22.50 8.23 -13.76
N PRO A 616 23.33 7.17 -13.86
CA PRO A 616 23.83 6.40 -12.71
C PRO A 616 24.80 7.18 -11.81
N ASN A 617 25.20 8.39 -12.19
CA ASN A 617 26.08 9.26 -11.39
C ASN A 617 25.33 10.45 -10.75
N VAL A 618 24.07 10.70 -11.14
CA VAL A 618 23.25 11.76 -10.53
C VAL A 618 22.79 11.29 -9.15
N ARG A 619 22.90 12.17 -8.15
CA ARG A 619 22.46 11.90 -6.77
C ARG A 619 21.19 12.65 -6.40
N ALA A 620 20.92 13.79 -7.04
CA ALA A 620 19.68 14.51 -6.86
C ALA A 620 19.15 15.11 -8.18
N LEU A 621 17.83 15.12 -8.36
CA LEU A 621 17.16 15.86 -9.43
C LEU A 621 16.44 17.08 -8.85
N VAL A 622 16.84 18.27 -9.29
CA VAL A 622 16.27 19.55 -8.87
C VAL A 622 15.37 20.10 -9.99
N PRO A 623 14.05 20.23 -9.76
CA PRO A 623 13.14 20.76 -10.77
C PRO A 623 13.32 22.26 -11.01
N VAL A 624 13.16 22.68 -12.27
CA VAL A 624 12.98 24.07 -12.71
C VAL A 624 11.76 24.12 -13.61
N LEU A 625 10.85 25.05 -13.34
CA LEU A 625 9.60 25.17 -14.07
C LEU A 625 9.45 26.56 -14.68
N ALA A 626 9.37 26.62 -16.01
CA ALA A 626 9.05 27.84 -16.74
C ALA A 626 7.58 27.83 -17.14
N VAL A 627 6.83 28.87 -16.77
CA VAL A 627 5.43 29.11 -17.17
C VAL A 627 5.42 30.27 -18.16
N ARG A 628 4.69 30.13 -19.26
CA ARG A 628 4.60 31.15 -20.32
C ARG A 628 3.16 31.47 -20.70
N GLY A 629 2.85 32.76 -20.81
CA GLY A 629 1.57 33.29 -21.27
C GLY A 629 0.41 33.23 -20.26
N TYR A 630 0.65 32.85 -18.99
CA TYR A 630 -0.42 32.80 -17.99
C TYR A 630 -0.85 34.23 -17.63
N GLN A 631 -2.10 34.58 -17.95
CA GLN A 631 -2.62 35.95 -17.81
C GLN A 631 -1.70 37.00 -18.49
N GLY A 632 -1.01 36.63 -19.57
CA GLY A 632 -0.07 37.51 -20.28
C GLY A 632 1.29 37.68 -19.58
N GLN A 633 1.60 36.89 -18.56
CA GLN A 633 2.85 36.93 -17.82
C GLN A 633 3.64 35.62 -17.95
N ASP A 634 4.96 35.77 -17.84
CA ASP A 634 5.93 34.70 -17.89
C ASP A 634 6.68 34.61 -16.55
N PHE A 635 6.87 33.40 -16.06
CA PHE A 635 7.50 33.13 -14.78
C PHE A 635 8.50 31.98 -14.91
N THR A 636 9.57 32.02 -14.12
CA THR A 636 10.46 30.89 -13.93
C THR A 636 10.58 30.61 -12.44
N PHE A 637 10.35 29.37 -12.05
CA PHE A 637 10.55 28.85 -10.71
C PHE A 637 11.76 27.94 -10.75
N ASP A 638 12.92 28.47 -10.35
CA ASP A 638 14.23 27.80 -10.37
C ASP A 638 14.75 27.45 -8.96
N GLN A 639 13.98 27.79 -7.93
CA GLN A 639 14.26 27.54 -6.53
C GLN A 639 12.98 27.18 -5.76
N GLY A 640 13.14 26.62 -4.56
CA GLY A 640 12.05 26.34 -3.63
C GLY A 640 11.45 24.94 -3.74
N PHE A 641 11.70 24.22 -4.84
CA PHE A 641 11.25 22.84 -4.99
C PHE A 641 12.13 21.85 -4.23
N HIS A 642 11.51 20.80 -3.70
CA HIS A 642 12.18 19.62 -3.16
C HIS A 642 13.09 18.95 -4.20
N PRO A 643 14.36 18.65 -3.85
CA PRO A 643 15.24 17.85 -4.69
C PRO A 643 14.94 16.35 -4.52
N MET A 644 14.57 15.65 -5.60
CA MET A 644 14.39 14.20 -5.57
C MET A 644 15.74 13.51 -5.38
N GLN A 645 15.89 12.67 -4.36
CA GLN A 645 17.08 11.86 -4.14
C GLN A 645 17.10 10.65 -5.08
N ILE A 646 18.28 10.34 -5.63
CA ILE A 646 18.55 9.09 -6.37
C ILE A 646 19.52 8.24 -5.56
N ARG A 647 19.02 7.13 -5.02
CA ARG A 647 19.82 6.13 -4.30
C ARG A 647 20.26 5.00 -5.22
N ALA A 648 21.36 4.33 -4.90
CA ALA A 648 21.84 3.22 -5.72
C ALA A 648 21.04 1.93 -5.48
N THR A 649 20.74 1.59 -4.21
CA THR A 649 20.28 0.22 -3.87
C THR A 649 19.09 0.13 -2.91
N TRP A 650 18.72 1.19 -2.20
CA TRP A 650 17.75 1.10 -1.10
C TRP A 650 16.75 2.26 -1.11
N ASN A 651 15.48 1.98 -0.79
CA ASN A 651 14.44 2.99 -0.65
C ASN A 651 13.25 2.45 0.15
N TRP A 652 12.99 3.11 1.27
CA TRP A 652 11.88 2.80 2.16
C TRP A 652 10.79 3.89 2.12
N ASP A 653 11.09 5.13 1.70
CA ASP A 653 10.11 6.23 1.65
C ASP A 653 9.52 6.38 0.25
N TYR A 654 8.26 5.96 0.14
CA TYR A 654 7.51 6.02 -1.11
C TYR A 654 6.57 7.25 -1.21
N LEU A 655 6.74 8.26 -0.35
CA LEU A 655 5.93 9.48 -0.38
C LEU A 655 6.19 10.33 -1.64
N ALA A 656 5.12 10.95 -2.16
CA ALA A 656 5.23 11.99 -3.17
C ALA A 656 5.22 13.38 -2.53
N VAL A 657 6.17 14.21 -2.93
CA VAL A 657 6.17 15.65 -2.64
C VAL A 657 5.31 16.34 -3.70
N ARG A 658 4.32 17.12 -3.28
CA ARG A 658 3.38 17.84 -4.14
C ARG A 658 3.44 19.31 -3.78
N GLN A 659 3.86 20.14 -4.73
CA GLN A 659 4.23 21.53 -4.50
C GLN A 659 3.40 22.42 -5.43
N PRO A 660 2.28 22.97 -4.93
CA PRO A 660 1.55 24.02 -5.65
C PRO A 660 2.45 25.25 -5.81
N LEU A 661 2.47 25.86 -7.00
CA LEU A 661 3.30 27.05 -7.24
C LEU A 661 2.92 28.23 -6.34
N ARG A 662 1.63 28.34 -5.97
CA ARG A 662 1.11 29.36 -5.06
C ARG A 662 1.51 29.16 -3.60
N ASP A 663 1.98 27.95 -3.26
CA ASP A 663 2.47 27.62 -1.92
C ASP A 663 3.98 27.90 -1.79
N LEU A 664 4.65 28.34 -2.87
CA LEU A 664 6.02 28.83 -2.81
C LEU A 664 6.01 30.31 -2.34
N PRO A 665 6.79 30.67 -1.29
CA PRO A 665 6.92 32.05 -0.87
C PRO A 665 7.78 32.83 -1.88
N ARG A 666 7.13 33.45 -2.86
CA ARG A 666 7.79 34.13 -3.98
C ARG A 666 8.73 35.24 -3.48
N GLY A 667 10.00 35.15 -3.83
CA GLY A 667 11.04 36.08 -3.37
C GLY A 667 11.78 35.64 -2.10
N ALA A 668 11.40 34.51 -1.49
CA ALA A 668 12.22 33.90 -0.46
C ALA A 668 13.56 33.42 -1.04
N LYS A 669 14.60 33.49 -0.21
CA LYS A 669 15.95 33.01 -0.51
C LYS A 669 16.43 32.14 0.64
N ALA A 670 17.10 31.04 0.31
CA ALA A 670 17.81 30.25 1.31
C ALA A 670 19.11 29.70 0.74
N GLU A 671 20.17 29.84 1.53
CA GLU A 671 21.49 29.31 1.25
C GLU A 671 21.91 28.38 2.40
N LEU A 672 22.48 27.23 2.04
CA LEU A 672 23.04 26.25 2.97
C LEU A 672 24.40 25.83 2.45
N ALA A 673 25.43 25.89 3.30
CA ALA A 673 26.80 25.55 2.93
C ALA A 673 27.57 24.92 4.09
N TRP A 674 28.62 24.15 3.76
CA TRP A 674 29.61 23.68 4.73
C TRP A 674 30.57 24.82 5.07
N GLU A 675 30.80 25.11 6.35
CA GLU A 675 31.82 26.11 6.76
C GLU A 675 33.24 25.55 6.65
N ALA A 676 33.42 24.27 6.95
CA ALA A 676 34.67 23.55 6.77
C ALA A 676 34.36 22.06 6.51
N PRO A 677 34.51 21.56 5.27
CA PRO A 677 34.41 20.14 5.02
C PRO A 677 35.80 19.51 5.14
N ALA A 678 36.02 18.67 6.14
CA ALA A 678 37.09 17.68 6.07
C ALA A 678 36.45 16.32 5.85
N ALA A 679 36.83 15.64 4.76
CA ALA A 679 36.55 14.22 4.62
C ALA A 679 37.03 13.50 5.89
N GLY A 680 36.12 12.81 6.57
CA GLY A 680 36.42 12.07 7.81
C GLY A 680 36.16 12.81 9.13
N ALA A 681 35.66 14.06 9.13
CA ALA A 681 35.20 14.69 10.37
C ALA A 681 33.88 14.06 10.84
N GLU A 682 33.83 13.55 12.08
CA GLU A 682 32.61 12.99 12.68
C GLU A 682 31.51 14.06 12.90
N LEU A 683 31.92 15.32 13.03
CA LEU A 683 31.03 16.46 13.23
C LEU A 683 31.23 17.47 12.10
N LEU A 684 30.13 17.84 11.43
CA LEU A 684 30.16 18.84 10.37
C LEU A 684 29.51 20.15 10.83
N LEU A 685 30.04 21.26 10.33
CA LEU A 685 29.55 22.60 10.61
C LEU A 685 28.86 23.17 9.38
N LEU A 686 27.56 23.44 9.52
CA LEU A 686 26.70 24.00 8.48
C LEU A 686 26.38 25.46 8.79
N ARG A 687 26.37 26.30 7.76
CA ARG A 687 25.86 27.67 7.81
C ARG A 687 24.61 27.79 6.97
N GLY A 688 23.56 28.40 7.52
CA GLY A 688 22.33 28.71 6.82
C GLY A 688 22.01 30.21 6.87
N VAL A 689 21.53 30.75 5.77
CA VAL A 689 20.99 32.12 5.68
C VAL A 689 19.67 32.08 4.94
N VAL A 690 18.63 32.67 5.53
CA VAL A 690 17.26 32.63 5.02
C VAL A 690 16.63 34.01 5.07
N SER A 691 15.93 34.38 4.00
CA SER A 691 15.01 35.51 3.97
C SER A 691 13.70 35.14 3.29
N SER A 692 12.60 35.72 3.74
CA SER A 692 11.25 35.47 3.23
C SER A 692 10.43 36.77 3.22
N PRO A 693 9.54 36.98 2.24
CA PRO A 693 8.61 38.11 2.25
C PRO A 693 7.60 38.06 3.41
N GLU A 694 7.34 36.87 3.94
CA GLU A 694 6.40 36.56 5.02
C GLU A 694 7.14 36.05 6.27
N GLU A 695 6.52 36.20 7.44
CA GLU A 695 7.09 35.69 8.68
C GLU A 695 7.28 34.17 8.64
N LEU A 696 8.44 33.73 9.12
CA LEU A 696 8.84 32.34 9.20
C LEU A 696 8.20 31.71 10.45
N ALA A 697 7.55 30.56 10.26
CA ALA A 697 7.18 29.67 11.35
C ALA A 697 8.39 28.82 11.74
N LEU A 698 8.95 28.08 10.78
CA LEU A 698 10.05 27.14 11.02
C LEU A 698 11.14 27.30 9.95
N VAL A 699 12.39 27.17 10.36
CA VAL A 699 13.56 27.01 9.49
C VAL A 699 14.31 25.77 9.96
N GLU A 700 14.40 24.79 9.09
CA GLU A 700 14.85 23.43 9.41
C GLU A 700 15.93 23.00 8.42
N VAL A 701 16.92 22.25 8.91
CA VAL A 701 17.85 21.49 8.07
C VAL A 701 17.44 20.03 8.13
N LEU A 702 17.33 19.42 6.97
CA LEU A 702 17.00 18.02 6.80
C LEU A 702 18.18 17.28 6.22
N ALA A 703 18.38 16.04 6.68
CA ALA A 703 19.33 15.10 6.14
C ALA A 703 18.59 13.84 5.68
N ASP A 704 18.65 13.53 4.38
CA ASP A 704 17.84 12.49 3.75
C ASP A 704 16.34 12.57 4.15
N ASP A 705 15.78 13.78 4.05
CA ASP A 705 14.38 14.14 4.34
C ASP A 705 13.89 13.98 5.79
N ASP A 706 14.81 13.89 6.76
CA ASP A 706 14.51 13.87 8.20
C ASP A 706 15.18 15.04 8.94
N GLU A 707 14.51 15.58 9.96
CA GLU A 707 14.92 16.83 10.60
C GLU A 707 16.16 16.65 11.50
N VAL A 708 17.30 17.25 11.13
CA VAL A 708 18.53 17.18 11.96
C VAL A 708 18.75 18.43 12.81
N TYR A 709 18.16 19.55 12.41
CA TYR A 709 18.26 20.82 13.11
C TYR A 709 17.06 21.70 12.79
N ALA A 710 16.57 22.46 13.77
CA ALA A 710 15.65 23.57 13.56
C ALA A 710 16.17 24.80 14.30
N VAL A 711 16.00 25.98 13.72
CA VAL A 711 16.34 27.21 14.43
C VAL A 711 15.40 27.38 15.62
N ASP A 712 15.97 27.34 16.81
CA ASP A 712 15.29 27.58 18.07
C ASP A 712 15.71 28.95 18.64
N PRO A 713 14.79 29.94 18.70
CA PRO A 713 15.10 31.25 19.28
C PRO A 713 15.61 31.21 20.72
N GLY A 714 15.23 30.20 21.50
CA GLY A 714 15.58 30.07 22.91
C GLY A 714 16.75 29.13 23.20
N ASP A 715 17.25 28.42 22.18
CA ASP A 715 18.17 27.26 22.34
C ASP A 715 17.76 26.35 23.52
N GLU A 716 16.45 26.07 23.65
CA GLU A 716 15.87 25.35 24.79
C GLU A 716 16.46 23.94 24.93
N PHE A 717 16.88 23.36 23.81
CA PHE A 717 17.44 22.01 23.71
C PHE A 717 18.98 21.99 23.71
N TRP A 718 19.63 23.15 23.92
CA TRP A 718 21.09 23.32 23.98
C TRP A 718 21.80 22.75 22.73
N ARG A 719 21.14 22.86 21.56
CA ARG A 719 21.67 22.34 20.30
C ARG A 719 22.76 23.24 19.74
N ASN A 720 22.71 24.54 20.06
CA ASN A 720 23.66 25.53 19.60
C ASN A 720 24.80 25.77 20.61
N ASP A 721 24.69 25.27 21.84
CA ASP A 721 25.71 25.42 22.89
C ASP A 721 26.97 24.56 22.58
N PRO A 722 28.13 25.18 22.30
CA PRO A 722 29.34 24.46 21.95
C PRO A 722 30.03 23.78 23.13
N GLU A 723 29.71 24.20 24.37
CA GLU A 723 30.33 23.77 25.63
C GLU A 723 29.61 22.57 26.25
N ARG A 724 28.53 22.09 25.61
CA ARG A 724 27.72 20.98 26.12
C ARG A 724 27.64 19.81 25.14
N GLU A 725 27.62 18.63 25.73
CA GLU A 725 27.30 17.36 25.07
C GLU A 725 25.89 16.95 25.46
N CYS A 726 25.12 16.48 24.47
CA CYS A 726 23.73 16.08 24.66
C CYS A 726 23.57 14.59 24.38
N PHE A 727 22.77 13.92 25.21
CA PHE A 727 22.53 12.49 25.14
C PHE A 727 21.03 12.22 25.23
N LEU A 728 20.60 11.14 24.59
CA LEU A 728 19.24 10.61 24.73
C LEU A 728 19.30 9.24 25.38
N ILE A 729 18.53 9.07 26.44
CA ILE A 729 18.16 7.77 26.98
C ILE A 729 16.80 7.44 26.39
N GLU A 730 16.69 6.31 25.71
CA GLU A 730 15.44 5.73 25.28
C GLU A 730 15.17 4.45 26.08
N TYR A 731 13.93 4.23 26.52
CA TYR A 731 13.54 2.96 27.14
C TYR A 731 12.20 2.46 26.63
N ARG A 732 12.12 1.14 26.43
CA ARG A 732 10.96 0.43 25.90
C ARG A 732 10.91 -0.98 26.49
N SER A 733 9.79 -1.66 26.32
CA SER A 733 9.63 -3.06 26.72
C SER A 733 8.65 -3.79 25.82
N VAL A 734 8.91 -5.06 25.50
CA VAL A 734 7.95 -5.87 24.70
C VAL A 734 6.65 -6.11 25.49
N LYS A 735 6.76 -6.30 26.82
CA LYS A 735 5.63 -6.35 27.74
C LYS A 735 5.43 -5.00 28.41
N SER A 736 4.20 -4.65 28.78
CA SER A 736 3.97 -3.46 29.62
C SER A 736 4.40 -3.76 31.05
N VAL A 737 5.43 -3.08 31.55
CA VAL A 737 6.02 -3.31 32.87
C VAL A 737 6.09 -1.99 33.65
N PRO A 738 5.60 -1.94 34.90
CA PRO A 738 5.83 -0.82 35.80
C PRO A 738 7.34 -0.61 36.01
N LEU A 739 7.76 0.65 35.96
CA LEU A 739 9.15 1.05 36.11
C LEU A 739 9.22 2.20 37.12
N GLN A 740 9.91 1.95 38.24
CA GLN A 740 10.06 2.93 39.29
C GLN A 740 11.49 2.99 39.81
N GLY A 741 11.98 4.21 40.05
CA GLY A 741 13.26 4.43 40.72
C GLY A 741 13.89 5.75 40.29
N SER A 742 15.22 5.77 40.12
CA SER A 742 15.92 6.97 39.71
C SER A 742 17.02 6.74 38.68
N ILE A 743 17.25 7.78 37.87
CA ILE A 743 18.37 7.88 36.94
C ILE A 743 19.16 9.12 37.37
N ALA A 744 20.46 8.97 37.63
CA ALA A 744 21.30 10.06 38.11
C ALA A 744 22.56 10.20 37.24
N VAL A 745 23.12 11.42 37.18
CA VAL A 745 24.45 11.65 36.62
C VAL A 745 25.41 11.90 37.78
N LYS A 746 26.45 11.06 37.90
CA LYS A 746 27.53 11.23 38.87
C LYS A 746 28.70 11.99 38.24
N ASN A 747 29.46 12.69 39.08
CA ASN A 747 30.70 13.39 38.74
C ASN A 747 30.57 14.48 37.66
N ALA A 748 29.35 14.94 37.38
CA ALA A 748 29.09 16.03 36.46
C ALA A 748 27.78 16.73 36.79
N SER A 749 27.69 17.99 36.40
CA SER A 749 26.46 18.75 36.38
C SER A 749 25.60 18.34 35.16
N VAL A 750 24.29 18.24 35.36
CA VAL A 750 23.37 17.79 34.32
C VAL A 750 22.17 18.71 34.23
N ARG A 751 21.65 18.86 33.01
CA ARG A 751 20.32 19.42 32.76
C ARG A 751 19.46 18.35 32.12
N TRP A 752 18.27 18.15 32.68
CA TRP A 752 17.31 17.16 32.23
C TRP A 752 16.17 17.80 31.45
N LEU A 753 15.74 17.13 30.38
CA LEU A 753 14.54 17.44 29.61
C LEU A 753 13.79 16.13 29.39
N THR A 754 12.64 16.03 30.06
CA THR A 754 11.70 14.90 29.95
C THR A 754 10.38 15.32 29.31
N ARG A 755 10.26 16.59 28.92
CA ARG A 755 9.03 17.18 28.40
C ARG A 755 8.98 17.02 26.88
N GLY A 756 8.23 16.03 26.44
CA GLY A 756 7.73 15.92 25.07
C GLY A 756 6.51 15.03 25.07
N SER A 757 5.36 15.56 24.65
CA SER A 757 4.16 14.74 24.46
C SER A 757 4.32 13.95 23.17
N ILE A 758 4.99 12.79 23.25
CA ILE A 758 4.93 11.78 22.18
C ILE A 758 3.46 11.39 22.02
N LEU A 759 3.04 11.18 20.78
CA LEU A 759 1.69 10.74 20.45
C LEU A 759 1.29 9.52 21.31
N HIS A 760 0.05 9.52 21.83
CA HIS A 760 -0.57 8.40 22.54
C HIS A 760 -0.13 8.07 23.97
N GLN A 761 0.73 8.86 24.61
CA GLN A 761 1.22 8.51 25.93
C GLN A 761 0.80 9.56 26.97
N PRO A 762 0.40 9.14 28.20
CA PRO A 762 0.35 10.08 29.30
C PRO A 762 1.73 10.72 29.46
N ALA A 763 1.75 11.97 29.96
CA ALA A 763 3.02 12.60 30.27
C ALA A 763 3.78 11.70 31.25
N GLN A 764 5.08 11.53 31.01
CA GLN A 764 5.95 10.80 31.92
C GLN A 764 5.88 11.46 33.31
N GLU A 765 5.54 10.69 34.35
CA GLU A 765 5.63 11.20 35.73
C GLU A 765 7.10 11.16 36.13
N ALA A 766 7.77 12.29 35.97
CA ALA A 766 9.16 12.45 36.34
C ALA A 766 9.38 13.70 37.19
N GLU A 767 10.08 13.53 38.30
CA GLU A 767 10.50 14.63 39.18
C GLU A 767 11.99 14.90 38.93
N ILE A 768 12.29 16.09 38.40
CA ILE A 768 13.67 16.52 38.13
C ILE A 768 14.25 17.12 39.42
N GLN A 769 15.33 16.52 39.91
CA GLN A 769 16.25 17.09 40.87
C GLN A 769 17.55 17.48 40.14
N THR A 770 18.44 18.24 40.78
CA THR A 770 19.64 18.81 40.14
C THR A 770 20.49 17.77 39.41
N ASP A 771 20.77 16.63 40.05
CA ASP A 771 21.65 15.56 39.57
C ASP A 771 20.89 14.26 39.24
N ARG A 772 19.59 14.22 39.54
CA ARG A 772 18.78 12.99 39.55
C ARG A 772 17.39 13.22 38.99
N LEU A 773 16.93 12.30 38.17
CA LEU A 773 15.55 12.15 37.73
C LEU A 773 14.90 11.01 38.52
N LYS A 774 13.80 11.26 39.23
CA LYS A 774 12.95 10.18 39.74
C LYS A 774 11.91 9.83 38.69
N LEU A 775 11.80 8.54 38.36
CA LEU A 775 10.91 8.02 37.35
C LEU A 775 9.82 7.15 38.01
N LYS A 776 8.57 7.36 37.63
CA LYS A 776 7.45 6.46 37.90
C LYS A 776 6.60 6.36 36.63
N ASP A 777 6.83 5.34 35.81
CA ASP A 777 6.15 5.19 34.52
C ASP A 777 5.92 3.71 34.22
N ASN A 778 5.27 3.39 33.10
CA ASN A 778 5.26 2.05 32.52
C ASN A 778 6.18 2.01 31.31
N ALA A 779 7.19 1.13 31.34
CA ALA A 779 7.89 0.73 30.13
C ALA A 779 6.94 -0.13 29.28
N SER A 780 6.81 0.20 28.00
CA SER A 780 5.94 -0.53 27.07
C SER A 780 6.58 -0.52 25.71
N GLU A 781 5.89 -1.09 24.72
CA GLU A 781 6.40 -1.06 23.35
C GLU A 781 6.56 0.36 22.86
N HIS A 782 5.85 1.35 23.40
CA HIS A 782 5.95 2.73 22.95
C HIS A 782 7.25 3.40 23.42
N GLN A 783 7.90 4.12 22.50
CA GLN A 783 9.10 4.88 22.80
C GLN A 783 8.88 5.84 23.98
N ARG A 784 9.82 5.82 24.93
CA ARG A 784 9.99 6.82 25.96
C ARG A 784 11.41 7.34 25.88
N TRP A 785 11.58 8.64 26.05
CA TRP A 785 12.91 9.23 26.02
C TRP A 785 13.12 10.24 27.14
N ILE A 786 14.37 10.36 27.55
CA ILE A 786 14.90 11.34 28.50
C ILE A 786 16.09 11.99 27.81
N TYR A 787 16.01 13.30 27.60
CA TYR A 787 17.11 14.08 27.04
C TYR A 787 17.92 14.68 28.19
N LEU A 788 19.24 14.59 28.09
CA LEU A 788 20.13 15.21 29.07
C LEU A 788 21.28 15.95 28.39
N SER A 789 21.77 16.96 29.08
CA SER A 789 22.90 17.76 28.62
C SER A 789 23.92 17.94 29.74
N VAL A 790 25.19 17.73 29.44
CA VAL A 790 26.33 17.75 30.37
C VAL A 790 27.43 18.66 29.83
N PRO A 791 28.13 19.46 30.65
CA PRO A 791 29.28 20.22 30.19
C PRO A 791 30.35 19.31 29.59
N ARG A 792 30.86 19.66 28.42
CA ARG A 792 31.80 18.84 27.65
C ARG A 792 33.07 18.50 28.43
N GLN A 793 33.56 19.43 29.25
CA GLN A 793 34.73 19.23 30.11
C GLN A 793 34.53 18.16 31.19
N GLU A 794 33.29 17.86 31.57
CA GLU A 794 32.95 16.90 32.65
C GLU A 794 32.64 15.49 32.11
N VAL A 795 32.38 15.35 30.80
CA VAL A 795 31.94 14.09 30.17
C VAL A 795 32.88 12.91 30.41
N ASN A 796 34.19 13.16 30.48
CA ASN A 796 35.18 12.11 30.72
C ASN A 796 35.04 11.47 32.11
N ALA A 797 34.59 12.23 33.12
CA ALA A 797 34.39 11.74 34.48
C ALA A 797 32.93 11.31 34.75
N ALA A 798 31.99 11.76 33.91
CA ALA A 798 30.57 11.59 34.09
C ALA A 798 30.09 10.14 33.89
N GLU A 799 29.18 9.71 34.75
CA GLU A 799 28.55 8.38 34.69
C GLU A 799 27.03 8.51 34.87
N VAL A 800 26.25 7.89 33.98
CA VAL A 800 24.80 7.76 34.15
C VAL A 800 24.51 6.48 34.93
N VAL A 801 23.85 6.60 36.07
CA VAL A 801 23.50 5.50 36.97
C VAL A 801 22.00 5.31 36.96
N PHE A 802 21.57 4.09 36.61
CA PHE A 802 20.19 3.65 36.64
C PHE A 802 20.00 2.80 37.90
N ASP A 803 19.13 3.26 38.81
CA ASP A 803 18.68 2.52 39.98
C ASP A 803 17.15 2.43 39.92
N LEU A 804 16.69 1.52 39.06
CA LEU A 804 15.28 1.21 38.84
C LEU A 804 14.99 -0.20 39.37
N ASP A 805 13.76 -0.43 39.79
CA ASP A 805 13.27 -1.72 40.28
C ASP A 805 13.58 -2.91 39.35
N GLN A 806 13.41 -2.72 38.04
CA GLN A 806 13.60 -3.73 37.00
C GLN A 806 14.97 -3.64 36.28
N ALA A 807 15.75 -2.58 36.53
CA ALA A 807 17.00 -2.33 35.82
C ALA A 807 17.99 -1.53 36.66
N ARG A 808 19.11 -2.17 37.04
CA ARG A 808 20.22 -1.53 37.77
C ARG A 808 21.52 -1.68 37.01
N PHE A 809 22.08 -0.57 36.57
CA PHE A 809 23.35 -0.54 35.82
C PHE A 809 23.90 0.88 35.77
N SER A 810 25.14 1.02 35.30
CA SER A 810 25.72 2.33 35.02
C SER A 810 26.46 2.34 33.68
N VAL A 811 26.57 3.52 33.10
CA VAL A 811 27.25 3.73 31.81
C VAL A 811 28.09 5.01 31.89
N PRO A 812 29.43 4.92 31.78
CA PRO A 812 30.28 6.10 31.61
C PRO A 812 29.93 6.85 30.32
N LEU A 813 29.69 8.16 30.40
CA LEU A 813 29.29 8.94 29.21
C LEU A 813 30.37 8.97 28.13
N ARG A 814 31.64 8.86 28.52
CA ARG A 814 32.73 8.70 27.56
C ARG A 814 32.57 7.49 26.65
N GLN A 815 32.15 6.35 27.20
CA GLN A 815 31.92 5.13 26.42
C GLN A 815 30.75 5.30 25.44
N VAL A 816 29.74 6.09 25.79
CA VAL A 816 28.61 6.39 24.90
C VAL A 816 29.07 7.15 23.66
N LEU A 817 30.00 8.11 23.82
CA LEU A 817 30.60 8.82 22.69
C LEU A 817 31.45 7.88 21.83
N ASP A 818 32.38 7.13 22.44
CA ASP A 818 33.31 6.27 21.71
C ASP A 818 32.57 5.12 20.98
N ARG A 819 31.50 4.60 21.58
CA ARG A 819 30.72 3.48 21.02
C ARG A 819 29.52 3.90 20.18
N ARG A 820 29.19 5.20 20.16
CA ARG A 820 28.05 5.84 19.48
C ARG A 820 26.65 5.43 19.99
N MET A 821 26.48 4.20 20.46
CA MET A 821 25.25 3.72 21.06
C MET A 821 25.57 2.55 22.00
N ILE A 822 24.92 2.56 23.16
CA ILE A 822 25.00 1.48 24.15
C ILE A 822 23.57 1.09 24.50
N ALA A 823 23.24 -0.19 24.39
CA ALA A 823 21.96 -0.72 24.83
C ALA A 823 22.12 -1.83 25.88
N ARG A 824 21.19 -1.88 26.82
CA ARG A 824 21.09 -2.92 27.85
C ARG A 824 19.69 -3.50 27.82
N ALA A 825 19.61 -4.82 27.71
CA ALA A 825 18.36 -5.57 27.77
C ALA A 825 18.23 -6.27 29.12
N PHE A 826 17.01 -6.37 29.63
CA PHE A 826 16.67 -6.96 30.92
C PHE A 826 15.49 -7.93 30.74
N GLU A 827 15.04 -8.52 31.85
CA GLU A 827 13.85 -9.37 31.87
C GLU A 827 12.60 -8.62 31.39
N ASN A 828 11.56 -9.38 31.04
CA ASN A 828 10.30 -8.90 30.49
C ASN A 828 10.41 -8.15 29.14
N GLY A 829 11.59 -8.24 28.51
CA GLY A 829 11.89 -7.57 27.25
C GLY A 829 12.15 -6.08 27.40
N ILE A 830 12.49 -5.60 28.60
CA ILE A 830 12.88 -4.20 28.86
C ILE A 830 14.22 -3.92 28.18
N GLN A 831 14.33 -2.77 27.51
CA GLN A 831 15.56 -2.29 26.89
C GLN A 831 15.77 -0.80 27.21
N PHE A 832 16.99 -0.46 27.60
CA PHE A 832 17.48 0.92 27.69
C PHE A 832 18.56 1.14 26.65
N THR A 833 18.45 2.23 25.89
CA THR A 833 19.42 2.64 24.87
C THR A 833 19.90 4.05 25.17
N LEU A 834 21.22 4.25 25.20
CA LEU A 834 21.85 5.54 25.46
C LEU A 834 22.80 5.87 24.32
N TYR A 835 22.66 7.08 23.75
CA TYR A 835 23.48 7.53 22.62
C TYR A 835 23.65 9.06 22.62
N PRO A 836 24.72 9.59 22.01
CA PRO A 836 24.87 11.02 21.79
C PRO A 836 23.76 11.50 20.85
N TYR A 837 23.09 12.59 21.19
CA TYR A 837 21.94 13.08 20.45
C TYR A 837 22.19 14.46 19.86
N ARG A 838 22.26 14.51 18.53
CA ARG A 838 22.50 15.74 17.76
C ARG A 838 21.42 16.00 16.71
N ARG A 839 20.25 15.36 16.84
CA ARG A 839 19.06 15.68 16.04
C ARG A 839 18.17 16.68 16.76
N GLN A 840 17.21 17.25 16.05
CA GLN A 840 16.24 18.15 16.65
C GLN A 840 15.20 17.33 17.43
N ILE A 841 15.34 17.25 18.76
CA ILE A 841 14.47 16.38 19.58
C ILE A 841 13.00 16.82 19.57
N GLU A 842 12.75 18.12 19.43
CA GLU A 842 11.41 18.69 19.50
C GLU A 842 11.27 19.95 18.65
N MET A 843 10.06 20.17 18.13
CA MET A 843 9.71 21.33 17.31
C MET A 843 9.86 22.63 18.12
N PRO A 844 10.60 23.64 17.63
CA PRO A 844 10.70 24.92 18.32
C PRO A 844 9.39 25.72 18.23
N VAL A 845 9.30 26.80 19.00
CA VAL A 845 8.25 27.81 18.80
C VAL A 845 8.43 28.51 17.45
N HIS A 846 7.35 29.08 16.91
CA HIS A 846 7.44 29.81 15.65
C HIS A 846 8.42 30.98 15.75
N LEU A 847 9.24 31.19 14.71
CA LEU A 847 10.29 32.21 14.71
C LEU A 847 9.73 33.65 14.74
N GLY A 848 8.61 33.91 14.04
CA GLY A 848 7.96 35.23 14.02
C GLY A 848 8.82 36.35 13.41
N ARG A 849 9.78 36.00 12.54
CA ARG A 849 10.67 36.95 11.84
C ARG A 849 10.82 36.56 10.37
N LYS A 850 11.23 37.51 9.54
CA LYS A 850 11.37 37.33 8.08
C LYS A 850 12.75 36.86 7.64
N GLU A 851 13.75 37.03 8.50
CA GLU A 851 15.15 36.74 8.19
C GLU A 851 15.81 36.01 9.35
N VAL A 852 16.72 35.10 9.03
CA VAL A 852 17.53 34.38 10.03
C VAL A 852 18.82 33.86 9.43
N SER A 853 19.90 33.91 10.20
CA SER A 853 21.14 33.18 9.95
C SER A 853 21.45 32.27 11.13
N PHE A 854 22.05 31.13 10.87
CA PHE A 854 22.46 30.18 11.90
C PHE A 854 23.71 29.40 11.49
N THR A 855 24.38 28.86 12.50
CA THR A 855 25.43 27.85 12.34
C THR A 855 25.02 26.64 13.17
N ALA A 856 25.05 25.45 12.58
CA ALA A 856 24.59 24.22 13.20
C ALA A 856 25.64 23.10 13.10
N ARG A 857 25.84 22.39 14.21
CA ARG A 857 26.62 21.16 14.27
C ARG A 857 25.71 19.98 13.92
N VAL A 858 26.04 19.26 12.85
CA VAL A 858 25.33 18.05 12.41
C VAL A 858 26.27 16.86 12.38
N TRP A 859 25.68 15.67 12.56
CA TRP A 859 26.39 14.41 12.50
C TRP A 859 25.80 13.58 11.36
N PRO A 860 26.61 13.23 10.35
CA PRO A 860 26.16 12.34 9.30
C PRO A 860 25.72 10.98 9.81
N GLU A 861 24.47 10.61 9.56
CA GLU A 861 23.96 9.28 9.94
C GLU A 861 24.34 8.21 8.91
N ILE A 862 24.62 8.61 7.66
CA ILE A 862 25.19 7.75 6.61
C ILE A 862 26.35 8.45 5.88
N PRO A 863 27.28 7.70 5.27
CA PRO A 863 28.41 8.30 4.55
C PRO A 863 28.01 9.16 3.35
N THR A 864 26.87 8.85 2.72
CA THR A 864 26.40 9.49 1.47
C THR A 864 25.19 10.42 1.67
N GLU A 865 25.04 10.99 2.86
CA GLU A 865 23.84 11.76 3.23
C GLU A 865 23.69 13.05 2.41
N GLN A 866 22.44 13.42 2.13
CA GLN A 866 22.05 14.62 1.40
C GLN A 866 21.32 15.59 2.33
N TYR A 867 21.86 16.80 2.44
CA TYR A 867 21.30 17.87 3.27
C TYR A 867 20.51 18.86 2.42
N HIS A 868 19.45 19.44 2.97
CA HIS A 868 18.81 20.64 2.41
C HIS A 868 18.12 21.44 3.51
N LEU A 869 17.87 22.72 3.24
CA LEU A 869 17.10 23.60 4.11
C LEU A 869 15.63 23.58 3.69
N ARG A 870 14.73 23.52 4.68
CA ARG A 870 13.29 23.74 4.52
C ARG A 870 12.86 24.91 5.38
N LEU A 871 12.13 25.85 4.80
CA LEU A 871 11.44 26.89 5.55
C LEU A 871 9.93 26.74 5.38
N THR A 872 9.19 27.05 6.43
CA THR A 872 7.72 27.10 6.45
C THR A 872 7.33 28.47 6.98
N THR A 873 6.50 29.22 6.26
CA THR A 873 5.96 30.51 6.73
C THR A 873 4.78 30.28 7.68
N VAL A 874 4.40 31.31 8.45
CA VAL A 874 3.21 31.27 9.33
C VAL A 874 1.92 30.98 8.55
N SER A 875 1.84 31.41 7.28
CA SER A 875 0.73 31.14 6.37
C SER A 875 0.71 29.71 5.81
N GLY A 876 1.79 28.94 5.98
CA GLY A 876 1.92 27.57 5.47
C GLY A 876 2.57 27.44 4.09
N LYS A 877 3.23 28.50 3.59
CA LYS A 877 4.05 28.39 2.37
C LYS A 877 5.37 27.68 2.68
N VAL A 878 5.86 26.87 1.75
CA VAL A 878 7.07 26.04 1.94
C VAL A 878 8.08 26.32 0.85
N PHE A 879 9.36 26.43 1.23
CA PHE A 879 10.47 26.55 0.30
C PHE A 879 11.59 25.59 0.73
N ARG A 880 12.26 24.99 -0.26
CA ARG A 880 13.42 24.11 -0.07
C ARG A 880 14.62 24.62 -0.84
N SER A 881 15.79 24.60 -0.20
CA SER A 881 17.05 24.94 -0.86
C SER A 881 17.49 23.85 -1.84
N ARG A 882 18.50 24.17 -2.65
CA ARG A 882 19.26 23.15 -3.37
C ARG A 882 19.90 22.14 -2.39
N PRO A 883 20.15 20.90 -2.84
CA PRO A 883 20.76 19.89 -1.99
C PRO A 883 22.25 20.14 -1.81
N LEU A 884 22.75 19.77 -0.64
CA LEU A 884 24.15 19.81 -0.26
C LEU A 884 24.62 18.38 0.05
N LEU A 885 25.58 17.88 -0.73
CA LEU A 885 25.98 16.46 -0.66
C LEU A 885 27.13 16.22 0.31
N LEU A 886 27.13 15.01 0.90
CA LEU A 886 28.26 14.42 1.60
C LEU A 886 28.54 12.99 1.06
N PRO A 887 29.81 12.59 0.81
CA PRO A 887 30.86 13.50 0.38
C PRO A 887 30.42 14.22 -0.91
N GLY A 888 31.16 15.25 -1.32
CA GLY A 888 30.98 15.86 -2.64
C GLY A 888 31.09 14.82 -3.77
N ALA A 889 30.54 15.13 -4.95
CA ALA A 889 30.54 14.22 -6.08
C ALA A 889 31.97 13.84 -6.53
N GLY A 890 32.24 12.54 -6.71
CA GLY A 890 33.33 12.07 -7.59
C GLY A 890 34.65 11.60 -6.98
N VAL A 891 34.70 11.06 -5.75
CA VAL A 891 35.99 10.69 -5.12
C VAL A 891 36.30 9.18 -5.15
N GLN A 892 35.32 8.30 -5.34
CA GLN A 892 35.50 6.85 -5.13
C GLN A 892 35.55 6.03 -6.44
N PRO A 893 36.28 4.89 -6.43
CA PRO A 893 36.27 3.95 -7.55
C PRO A 893 34.85 3.48 -7.88
N LYS A 894 34.56 3.34 -9.17
CA LYS A 894 33.29 2.76 -9.62
C LYS A 894 33.29 1.25 -9.42
N ARG A 895 32.11 0.69 -9.15
CA ARG A 895 31.87 -0.73 -9.01
C ARG A 895 30.65 -1.13 -9.86
N PRO A 896 30.62 -2.37 -10.39
CA PRO A 896 29.43 -2.91 -11.04
C PRO A 896 28.30 -3.06 -10.02
N LEU A 897 27.11 -2.62 -10.39
CA LEU A 897 25.86 -2.82 -9.65
C LEU A 897 24.80 -3.38 -10.60
N ARG A 898 24.28 -4.57 -10.28
CA ARG A 898 23.17 -5.16 -11.02
C ARG A 898 21.85 -4.64 -10.47
N ILE A 899 21.02 -4.09 -11.33
CA ILE A 899 19.70 -3.54 -11.02
C ILE A 899 18.62 -4.19 -11.88
N TYR A 900 17.35 -4.06 -11.49
CA TYR A 900 16.22 -4.32 -12.38
C TYR A 900 15.72 -2.99 -12.95
N SER A 901 15.76 -2.84 -14.28
CA SER A 901 15.20 -1.65 -14.95
C SER A 901 13.70 -1.81 -15.14
N GLN A 902 12.94 -0.89 -14.55
CA GLN A 902 11.51 -0.75 -14.77
C GLN A 902 11.19 -0.31 -16.19
N SER A 903 12.05 0.44 -16.86
CA SER A 903 11.80 0.92 -18.23
C SER A 903 12.02 -0.20 -19.26
N GLU A 904 13.10 -0.97 -19.11
CA GLU A 904 13.51 -2.06 -20.00
C GLU A 904 12.91 -3.43 -19.62
N LYS A 905 12.26 -3.51 -18.44
CA LYS A 905 11.67 -4.72 -17.85
C LYS A 905 12.64 -5.91 -17.72
N ARG A 906 13.93 -5.62 -17.49
CA ARG A 906 15.00 -6.63 -17.39
C ARG A 906 16.12 -6.18 -16.45
N ALA A 907 17.00 -7.10 -16.09
CA ALA A 907 18.20 -6.78 -15.32
C ALA A 907 19.25 -6.05 -16.19
N LEU A 908 19.94 -5.07 -15.61
CA LEU A 908 21.05 -4.32 -16.21
C LEU A 908 22.23 -4.23 -15.24
N ASP A 909 23.45 -4.12 -15.77
CA ASP A 909 24.66 -3.85 -14.98
C ASP A 909 25.11 -2.39 -15.20
N LEU A 910 25.20 -1.63 -14.12
CA LEU A 910 25.60 -0.23 -14.11
C LEU A 910 26.94 -0.03 -13.40
N GLN A 911 27.65 1.04 -13.72
CA GLN A 911 28.85 1.46 -13.00
C GLN A 911 28.52 2.63 -12.09
N VAL A 912 28.57 2.39 -10.77
CA VAL A 912 28.24 3.38 -9.73
C VAL A 912 29.42 3.63 -8.82
N SER A 913 29.50 4.82 -8.23
CA SER A 913 30.52 5.14 -7.23
C SER A 913 30.39 4.20 -6.02
N GLY A 914 31.51 3.63 -5.55
CA GLY A 914 31.49 2.57 -4.53
C GLY A 914 30.90 2.98 -3.17
N ASP A 915 30.98 4.25 -2.80
CA ASP A 915 30.36 4.83 -1.60
C ASP A 915 28.83 4.85 -1.64
N ARG A 916 28.22 4.80 -2.83
CA ARG A 916 26.76 4.75 -2.97
C ARG A 916 26.18 3.38 -2.63
N VAL A 917 27.02 2.34 -2.55
CA VAL A 917 26.61 0.97 -2.22
C VAL A 917 26.93 0.72 -0.74
N PRO A 918 25.92 0.66 0.15
CA PRO A 918 26.15 0.44 1.57
C PRO A 918 26.82 -0.92 1.80
N THR A 919 27.81 -0.97 2.71
CA THR A 919 28.44 -2.22 3.15
C THR A 919 27.91 -2.61 4.52
N LEU A 920 27.13 -3.69 4.56
CA LEU A 920 26.46 -4.20 5.77
C LEU A 920 27.34 -5.22 6.51
N ALA A 921 28.48 -4.74 7.03
CA ALA A 921 29.32 -5.51 7.94
C ALA A 921 28.93 -5.17 9.39
N TYR A 922 28.19 -6.05 10.06
CA TYR A 922 27.76 -5.85 11.45
C TYR A 922 28.88 -6.16 12.45
N ASP A 923 29.10 -5.27 13.42
CA ASP A 923 30.05 -5.45 14.52
C ASP A 923 29.43 -6.30 15.65
N PHE A 924 29.82 -7.58 15.71
CA PHE A 924 29.39 -8.51 16.76
C PHE A 924 30.28 -8.39 18.02
N SER A 925 30.24 -7.22 18.67
CA SER A 925 30.96 -6.94 19.91
C SER A 925 30.02 -6.80 21.12
N PRO A 926 30.29 -7.48 22.26
CA PRO A 926 29.46 -7.38 23.47
C PRO A 926 29.52 -5.99 24.13
N GLU A 927 30.50 -5.16 23.79
CA GLU A 927 30.73 -3.85 24.38
C GLU A 927 29.53 -2.88 24.27
N ARG A 928 28.71 -3.03 23.22
CA ARG A 928 27.52 -2.21 22.97
C ARG A 928 26.26 -2.82 23.56
N GLY A 929 26.33 -4.05 24.05
CA GLY A 929 25.21 -4.80 24.59
C GLY A 929 24.22 -5.20 23.49
N ALA A 930 23.01 -4.64 23.52
CA ALA A 930 21.88 -5.12 22.73
C ALA A 930 21.72 -4.46 21.34
N VAL A 931 22.80 -3.98 20.72
CA VAL A 931 22.78 -3.32 19.40
C VAL A 931 23.98 -3.72 18.55
N LEU A 932 23.78 -3.80 17.23
CA LEU A 932 24.83 -4.08 16.24
C LEU A 932 24.92 -2.92 15.25
N LEU A 933 26.12 -2.36 15.12
CA LEU A 933 26.40 -1.23 14.23
C LEU A 933 27.07 -1.73 12.94
N THR A 934 26.93 -0.96 11.88
CA THR A 934 27.59 -1.24 10.60
C THR A 934 28.15 0.05 9.97
N PRO A 935 29.24 -0.01 9.18
CA PRO A 935 29.80 1.16 8.49
C PRO A 935 28.83 1.84 7.52
N ALA A 936 27.77 1.16 7.07
CA ALA A 936 26.74 1.77 6.22
C ALA A 936 25.97 2.91 6.90
N GLY A 937 26.02 3.01 8.23
CA GLY A 937 25.41 4.09 9.00
C GLY A 937 24.11 3.70 9.70
N ARG A 938 23.54 4.66 10.43
CA ARG A 938 22.44 4.45 11.40
C ARG A 938 21.20 3.78 10.81
N PRO A 939 20.71 4.12 9.60
CA PRO A 939 19.54 3.46 9.01
C PRO A 939 19.69 1.94 8.84
N PHE A 940 20.92 1.42 8.90
CA PHE A 940 21.24 0.01 8.75
C PHE A 940 21.65 -0.68 10.06
N TRP A 941 21.67 0.03 11.19
CA TRP A 941 21.96 -0.58 12.50
C TRP A 941 20.84 -1.54 12.91
N ALA A 942 21.19 -2.55 13.69
CA ALA A 942 20.30 -3.62 14.09
C ALA A 942 20.18 -3.73 15.62
N SER A 943 19.07 -4.34 16.07
CA SER A 943 18.74 -4.50 17.48
C SER A 943 18.77 -5.98 17.87
N LEU A 944 19.44 -6.31 18.98
CA LEU A 944 19.42 -7.64 19.60
C LEU A 944 18.27 -7.66 20.61
N GLY A 945 17.13 -8.22 20.20
CA GLY A 945 15.85 -7.96 20.84
C GLY A 945 15.42 -6.49 20.71
N GLY A 946 14.20 -6.19 21.16
CA GLY A 946 13.71 -4.82 21.21
C GLY A 946 13.15 -4.32 19.88
N PHE A 947 13.57 -3.13 19.43
CA PHE A 947 12.91 -2.42 18.33
C PHE A 947 13.92 -1.77 17.37
N THR A 948 13.81 -2.03 16.07
CA THR A 948 14.66 -1.40 15.02
C THR A 948 14.51 0.12 14.96
N SER A 949 13.32 0.67 15.20
CA SER A 949 13.11 2.13 15.19
C SER A 949 13.96 2.89 16.20
N THR A 950 14.37 2.23 17.29
CA THR A 950 15.30 2.77 18.29
C THR A 950 16.72 2.93 17.71
N THR A 951 17.23 1.88 17.05
CA THR A 951 18.59 1.85 16.52
C THR A 951 18.72 2.69 15.25
N THR A 952 17.77 2.55 14.32
CA THR A 952 17.75 3.35 13.09
C THR A 952 17.40 4.82 13.34
N GLY A 953 16.75 5.13 14.48
CA GLY A 953 16.29 6.47 14.81
C GLY A 953 15.19 6.97 13.87
N ARG A 954 14.53 6.07 13.13
CA ARG A 954 13.44 6.39 12.20
C ARG A 954 12.39 5.29 12.22
N GLY A 955 11.16 5.68 11.93
CA GLY A 955 10.04 4.76 11.75
C GLY A 955 9.17 4.60 13.00
N THR A 956 7.98 4.04 12.77
CA THR A 956 6.98 3.80 13.81
C THR A 956 7.20 2.48 14.53
N LEU A 957 6.37 2.21 15.54
CA LEU A 957 6.22 0.88 16.13
C LEU A 957 5.90 -0.15 15.04
N ASN A 958 6.85 -1.04 14.76
CA ASN A 958 6.60 -2.33 14.15
C ASN A 958 5.96 -3.22 15.21
N GLY A 959 4.62 -3.29 15.18
CA GLY A 959 3.84 -4.19 16.04
C GLY A 959 4.00 -5.67 15.68
N LEU A 960 5.10 -6.06 15.01
CA LEU A 960 5.37 -7.44 14.57
C LEU A 960 5.25 -8.43 15.73
N PHE A 961 5.56 -8.01 16.97
CA PHE A 961 5.48 -8.85 18.16
C PHE A 961 4.22 -8.61 19.02
N THR A 962 3.35 -7.67 18.64
CA THR A 962 2.14 -7.38 19.43
C THR A 962 1.22 -8.60 19.43
N ARG A 963 0.91 -9.11 20.63
CA ARG A 963 0.02 -10.27 20.89
C ARG A 963 0.54 -11.64 20.43
N ILE A 964 1.69 -11.71 19.78
CA ILE A 964 2.31 -12.99 19.36
C ILE A 964 3.62 -13.29 20.09
N TYR A 965 4.18 -12.31 20.81
CA TYR A 965 5.32 -12.56 21.68
C TYR A 965 4.90 -13.50 22.82
N PRO A 966 5.67 -14.58 23.11
CA PRO A 966 5.24 -15.57 24.09
C PRO A 966 5.02 -14.99 25.49
N ASP A 967 3.92 -15.33 26.16
CA ASP A 967 3.63 -14.84 27.51
C ASP A 967 4.69 -15.30 28.53
N GLN A 968 5.22 -16.50 28.35
CA GLN A 968 6.30 -17.08 29.16
C GLN A 968 7.70 -16.56 28.81
N ALA A 969 7.84 -15.71 27.78
CA ALA A 969 9.13 -15.17 27.37
C ALA A 969 9.80 -14.39 28.51
N ALA A 970 11.04 -14.71 28.83
CA ALA A 970 11.78 -14.04 29.90
C ALA A 970 12.59 -12.86 29.36
N ARG A 971 13.10 -12.95 28.12
CA ARG A 971 13.99 -11.93 27.52
C ARG A 971 13.86 -11.92 26.00
N SER A 972 14.01 -10.73 25.41
CA SER A 972 13.97 -10.56 23.94
C SER A 972 15.34 -10.59 23.27
N ALA A 973 16.40 -10.25 24.01
CA ALA A 973 17.76 -10.19 23.47
C ALA A 973 18.47 -11.54 23.61
N PRO A 974 19.15 -12.03 22.56
CA PRO A 974 20.04 -13.19 22.66
C PRO A 974 21.19 -12.94 23.66
N GLU A 975 21.79 -14.03 24.13
CA GLU A 975 22.87 -14.00 25.11
C GLU A 975 24.23 -13.92 24.43
N TRP A 976 25.08 -12.99 24.89
CA TRP A 976 26.49 -12.97 24.52
C TRP A 976 27.22 -14.12 25.22
N VAL A 977 27.85 -14.99 24.42
CA VAL A 977 28.68 -16.10 24.90
C VAL A 977 30.08 -15.93 24.33
N GLU A 978 31.10 -16.25 25.11
CA GLU A 978 32.50 -16.26 24.68
C GLU A 978 33.00 -17.70 24.59
N ASP A 979 33.70 -18.02 23.51
CA ASP A 979 34.48 -19.25 23.36
C ASP A 979 35.90 -18.94 22.81
N GLU A 980 36.67 -20.00 22.49
CA GLU A 980 38.04 -19.86 21.94
C GLU A 980 38.09 -19.10 20.59
N GLY A 981 36.97 -18.99 19.88
CA GLY A 981 36.84 -18.29 18.59
C GLY A 981 36.34 -16.84 18.70
N GLY A 982 35.92 -16.40 19.89
CA GLY A 982 35.46 -15.03 20.16
C GLY A 982 34.04 -14.95 20.73
N ALA A 983 33.49 -13.74 20.76
CA ALA A 983 32.13 -13.51 21.22
C ALA A 983 31.10 -13.84 20.13
N TYR A 984 30.05 -14.57 20.48
CA TYR A 984 28.93 -14.90 19.59
C TYR A 984 27.58 -14.78 20.30
N GLN A 985 26.49 -14.84 19.53
CA GLN A 985 25.12 -14.74 20.02
C GLN A 985 24.47 -16.12 20.16
N ARG A 986 23.99 -16.45 21.36
CA ARG A 986 23.20 -17.65 21.61
C ARG A 986 21.71 -17.29 21.69
N PHE A 987 20.94 -17.80 20.73
CA PHE A 987 19.49 -17.75 20.72
C PHE A 987 18.94 -18.95 21.50
N ASP A 988 17.88 -18.73 22.28
CA ASP A 988 17.19 -19.80 23.01
C ASP A 988 16.24 -20.65 22.14
N GLY A 989 15.92 -20.16 20.94
CA GLY A 989 15.00 -20.82 20.02
C GLY A 989 13.53 -20.63 20.38
N THR A 990 13.20 -19.76 21.34
CA THR A 990 11.84 -19.52 21.81
C THR A 990 11.41 -18.07 21.64
N ASP A 991 12.12 -17.12 22.24
CA ASP A 991 11.67 -15.73 22.43
C ASP A 991 12.76 -14.67 22.21
N THR A 992 14.00 -15.10 21.95
CA THR A 992 15.10 -14.20 21.57
C THR A 992 15.18 -13.99 20.05
N TYR A 993 15.46 -12.76 19.62
CA TYR A 993 15.51 -12.41 18.19
C TYR A 993 16.55 -11.34 17.86
N LEU A 994 16.95 -11.29 16.59
CA LEU A 994 17.71 -10.21 15.96
C LEU A 994 16.77 -9.49 15.00
N GLU A 995 16.63 -8.18 15.15
CA GLU A 995 15.83 -7.36 14.25
C GLU A 995 16.76 -6.52 13.37
N LEU A 996 16.76 -6.84 12.07
CA LEU A 996 17.45 -6.09 11.02
C LEU A 996 16.49 -5.06 10.39
N PRO A 997 16.98 -3.89 9.93
CA PRO A 997 16.13 -2.96 9.21
C PRO A 997 15.68 -3.54 7.87
N ARG A 998 14.50 -3.11 7.39
CA ARG A 998 13.83 -3.67 6.20
C ARG A 998 14.67 -3.73 4.93
N GLU A 999 15.60 -2.79 4.77
CA GLU A 999 16.45 -2.65 3.58
C GLU A 999 17.83 -3.30 3.74
N ALA A 1000 18.09 -4.01 4.86
CA ALA A 1000 19.33 -4.73 5.13
C ALA A 1000 19.38 -6.14 4.53
#